data_AF-A0A1C7NAQ9-F1
#
_entry.id   AF-A0A1C7NAQ9-F1
#
_cell.length_a   1.000
_cell.length_b   1.000
_cell.length_c   1.000
_cell.angle_alpha   90.00
_cell.angle_beta   90.00
_cell.angle_gamma   90.00
#
_symmetry.space_group_name_H-M   'P 1'
#
loop_
_entity.id
_entity.type
_entity.pdbx_description
1 polymer ?
#
loop_
_entity_poly.entity_id
_entity_poly.type
_entity_poly.pdbx_seq_one_letter_code
_entity_poly.pdbx_strand_id
1 'polypeptide(L)'
;KVIEYIKHNVFKDLKLYEFKVIDVDKHVEEIRNALQSRKLKCDPSAYQDVHGLSVKERVDLFGKSVVKDGHLGTRFHKSVDVSQAVSFLLAFNHISGLDQVSDDKVESLAQSFQGLLNDYNLPFYEEYDAECKIALDNIKGRLLFTRLAENGPKLGKITRENPVIETYFTRLEDKSNKHPKGSMMLANNGWIWNADPLNDFAGPGSTAYLRREVIIWGDCVKLRYGNAPQDNPWLWKHMRDYTEQIAGMFHGIRIDNCHSTPIHVAEYFLDAARKIRPDLYVLAELFTGSPERDNQFVSRLGIHALIREAMQAWDTHELSRLAHRHGGKPVGSMDEDMIWEKVDYEGDEYDQVLRIPITSGSMPRALFMDCTHDNETPLQKRTPQDALPNAAVVAFSDCAVGSVKGYDETYPRLLDIVNEKRKYNPEPHREAGLVEAKHKLLNLHIKMCLEGYHEVHVHQENDFLLVHRQHPGSHDGYLMISRTAFPGQGTGHSPIRLRKSQAEFLFAYSLKVDSHDPKQSENLEGLPSHLETLESPRFEQHQDEKGQFVEVIIPENFAPGSICVLKTSIGDQYDRVHKMVMSIDDNVVKGLDLLACNVVLYRCESEERDSVPHGGVYNIPNFGGLVYAGLQGFMSVLNSIIANNDLGHPLCDNLRAGPWALEYTVNRLREYKKDYPSLDSLISWFDERIVLIKDLPDFLVPKYFALLVKTAYDKVYKHALSLLSPLIQHGDTFIKQLGITSVQMVCQLPSAGLCPTKSTPSLAAGLPHFTTHHMRVWGRDVCISLRGLLMVTGRFEEAKQHIIAFAGSLRHGLIPNLLDSVRRPRYNSRDSVWFFMQAIQDYYNMAPDGKSILQAQVPRRFPKDDRYVEVEEGYTYSCTISEVMQEIFERHARGIHFREHNAGQSIDEQMSDPGFNIDIDVDWSSGVLVGGNTWNCGTWMDKMGESAKAKNKGHPGTSRDGAPCEITGLLKSALRWVNQLIDRKEYQWKGIDQVEQVEGGTVTYQYWDKLLQQHFERVYYVPLEKSEDEKYDVITKIVNRRGIYKDVYKATEAYTEYQLRPNLFIAMTVAPELFDRNHAKHCIQLCRDVLLGPLGMRTLDPADQQYRPYYNNSEDSEDFQTAKGRNYHQGPEWLWPLGYYLRAARHFDALTEQEIARILRKHRESINQDVWCGLPELTNKDGEYCHDSCRTQAWSSATLLDLFYDLIEGTEGH
;
A
#
# COMPACT_ATOMS: atom_id res chain seq x y z
N LYS A 1 -4.36 44.76 42.05
CA LYS A 1 -4.29 46.23 41.88
C LYS A 1 -4.25 46.70 40.41
N VAL A 2 -3.15 46.55 39.64
CA VAL A 2 -3.11 47.03 38.23
C VAL A 2 -4.16 46.34 37.34
N ILE A 3 -4.24 45.00 37.41
CA ILE A 3 -5.24 44.23 36.64
C ILE A 3 -6.67 44.56 37.06
N GLU A 4 -6.93 44.70 38.36
CA GLU A 4 -8.24 45.12 38.87
C GLU A 4 -8.61 46.54 38.40
N TYR A 5 -7.64 47.44 38.32
CA TYR A 5 -7.85 48.78 37.78
C TYR A 5 -8.27 48.72 36.31
N ILE A 6 -7.56 47.94 35.47
CA ILE A 6 -7.90 47.75 34.06
C ILE A 6 -9.30 47.15 33.90
N LYS A 7 -9.64 46.13 34.69
CA LYS A 7 -10.97 45.49 34.66
C LYS A 7 -12.09 46.50 34.92
N HIS A 8 -11.97 47.31 35.97
CA HIS A 8 -13.08 48.18 36.41
C HIS A 8 -13.10 49.56 35.75
N ASN A 9 -11.97 50.08 35.26
CA ASN A 9 -11.85 51.45 34.74
C ASN A 9 -11.49 51.53 33.25
N VAL A 10 -11.23 50.40 32.58
CA VAL A 10 -10.95 50.38 31.13
C VAL A 10 -11.96 49.49 30.42
N PHE A 11 -12.04 48.21 30.77
CA PHE A 11 -12.91 47.26 30.06
C PHE A 11 -14.39 47.63 30.19
N LYS A 12 -14.80 48.06 31.39
CA LYS A 12 -16.16 48.54 31.67
C LYS A 12 -16.55 49.72 30.77
N ASP A 13 -15.65 50.69 30.59
CA ASP A 13 -15.94 51.93 29.84
C ASP A 13 -15.90 51.71 28.32
N LEU A 14 -15.13 50.71 27.85
CA LEU A 14 -15.05 50.36 26.43
C LEU A 14 -16.31 49.68 25.90
N LYS A 15 -17.14 49.07 26.77
CA LYS A 15 -18.36 48.34 26.39
C LYS A 15 -18.18 47.42 25.18
N LEU A 16 -17.17 46.55 25.23
CA LEU A 16 -16.80 45.73 24.05
C LEU A 16 -17.86 44.68 23.70
N TYR A 17 -18.74 44.31 24.64
CA TYR A 17 -19.88 43.43 24.38
C TYR A 17 -20.81 43.96 23.27
N GLU A 18 -20.89 45.28 23.10
CA GLU A 18 -21.71 45.92 22.05
C GLU A 18 -21.27 45.46 20.65
N PHE A 19 -20.02 45.01 20.45
CA PHE A 19 -19.58 44.48 19.15
C PHE A 19 -20.07 43.06 18.86
N LYS A 20 -20.67 42.35 19.83
CA LYS A 20 -21.17 40.97 19.67
C LYS A 20 -22.69 40.83 19.81
N VAL A 21 -23.31 41.62 20.68
CA VAL A 21 -24.74 41.48 21.05
C VAL A 21 -25.65 42.39 20.22
N ILE A 22 -26.96 42.13 20.29
CA ILE A 22 -28.02 43.01 19.79
C ILE A 22 -28.38 44.05 20.86
N ASP A 23 -28.67 45.29 20.43
CA ASP A 23 -29.17 46.36 21.29
C ASP A 23 -30.62 46.07 21.75
N VAL A 24 -30.75 45.54 22.97
CA VAL A 24 -32.03 45.10 23.52
C VAL A 24 -32.99 46.27 23.71
N ASP A 25 -32.55 47.36 24.33
CA ASP A 25 -33.43 48.49 24.68
C ASP A 25 -34.00 49.14 23.42
N LYS A 26 -33.15 49.35 22.40
CA LYS A 26 -33.56 49.90 21.12
C LYS A 26 -34.63 49.03 20.45
N HIS A 27 -34.37 47.72 20.32
CA HIS A 27 -35.26 46.84 19.58
C HIS A 27 -36.55 46.49 20.36
N VAL A 28 -36.51 46.46 21.70
CA VAL A 28 -37.72 46.34 22.53
C VAL A 28 -38.62 47.56 22.34
N GLU A 29 -38.05 48.76 22.26
CA GLU A 29 -38.82 49.97 21.98
C GLU A 29 -39.41 49.98 20.56
N GLU A 30 -38.66 49.52 19.55
CA GLU A 30 -39.17 49.35 18.19
C GLU A 30 -40.35 48.36 18.13
N ILE A 31 -40.26 47.24 18.86
CA ILE A 31 -41.34 46.26 18.96
C ILE A 31 -42.54 46.80 19.74
N ARG A 32 -42.31 47.51 20.86
CA ARG A 32 -43.36 48.17 21.63
C ARG A 32 -44.16 49.13 20.74
N ASN A 33 -43.47 49.98 19.98
CA ASN A 33 -44.11 50.90 19.02
C ASN A 33 -44.85 50.16 17.91
N ALA A 34 -44.29 49.06 17.39
CA ALA A 34 -44.95 48.24 16.38
C ALA A 34 -46.26 47.60 16.90
N LEU A 35 -46.23 47.03 18.11
CA LEU A 35 -47.38 46.43 18.78
C LEU A 35 -48.48 47.47 19.08
N GLN A 36 -48.12 48.66 19.57
CA GLN A 36 -49.06 49.75 19.82
C GLN A 36 -49.72 50.28 18.54
N SER A 37 -48.96 50.39 17.46
CA SER A 37 -49.46 50.91 16.19
C SER A 37 -50.50 49.99 15.53
N ARG A 38 -50.40 48.66 15.76
CA ARG A 38 -51.19 47.58 15.13
C ARG A 38 -51.24 47.66 13.59
N LYS A 39 -50.30 48.36 12.96
CA LYS A 39 -50.26 48.61 11.50
C LYS A 39 -49.22 47.75 10.78
N LEU A 40 -48.37 47.05 11.51
CA LEU A 40 -47.30 46.24 10.94
C LEU A 40 -47.89 45.01 10.25
N LYS A 41 -47.39 44.65 9.07
CA LYS A 41 -47.71 43.38 8.43
C LYS A 41 -46.93 42.27 9.13
N CYS A 42 -47.63 41.29 9.68
CA CYS A 42 -47.06 40.12 10.35
C CYS A 42 -47.82 38.85 9.95
N ASP A 43 -47.15 37.70 10.04
CA ASP A 43 -47.73 36.39 9.77
C ASP A 43 -47.31 35.36 10.84
N PRO A 44 -48.04 35.28 11.96
CA PRO A 44 -47.75 34.31 13.03
C PRO A 44 -47.88 32.86 12.56
N SER A 45 -48.58 32.59 11.45
CA SER A 45 -48.76 31.23 10.94
C SER A 45 -47.44 30.60 10.44
N ALA A 46 -46.46 31.42 10.09
CA ALA A 46 -45.11 30.99 9.71
C ALA A 46 -44.33 30.33 10.86
N TYR A 47 -44.80 30.45 12.12
CA TYR A 47 -44.09 30.02 13.33
C TYR A 47 -44.96 29.18 14.29
N GLN A 48 -46.01 28.50 13.81
CA GLN A 48 -47.02 27.82 14.66
C GLN A 48 -46.46 26.88 15.73
N ASP A 49 -45.33 26.22 15.47
CA ASP A 49 -44.73 25.24 16.38
C ASP A 49 -43.74 25.83 17.41
N VAL A 50 -43.45 27.14 17.35
CA VAL A 50 -42.41 27.80 18.17
C VAL A 50 -42.62 27.65 19.69
N HIS A 51 -43.88 27.58 20.12
CA HIS A 51 -44.20 27.41 21.54
C HIS A 51 -43.75 26.05 22.08
N GLY A 52 -43.80 24.99 21.27
CA GLY A 52 -43.42 23.63 21.65
C GLY A 52 -41.90 23.38 21.66
N LEU A 53 -41.12 24.30 21.08
CA LEU A 53 -39.67 24.18 20.99
C LEU A 53 -38.99 24.38 22.35
N SER A 54 -37.89 23.65 22.58
CA SER A 54 -36.99 23.95 23.69
C SER A 54 -36.42 25.37 23.56
N VAL A 55 -35.90 25.94 24.66
CA VAL A 55 -35.28 27.30 24.64
C VAL A 55 -34.19 27.38 23.57
N LYS A 56 -33.36 26.34 23.45
CA LYS A 56 -32.28 26.30 22.46
C LYS A 56 -32.79 26.31 21.02
N GLU A 57 -33.71 25.41 20.68
CA GLU A 57 -34.29 25.33 19.32
C GLU A 57 -35.03 26.62 18.95
N ARG A 58 -35.68 27.24 19.93
CA ARG A 58 -36.38 28.51 19.75
C ARG A 58 -35.41 29.66 19.47
N VAL A 59 -34.32 29.77 20.22
CA VAL A 59 -33.28 30.80 20.01
C VAL A 59 -32.58 30.61 18.67
N ASP A 60 -32.31 29.37 18.27
CA ASP A 60 -31.71 29.06 16.97
C ASP A 60 -32.62 29.49 15.80
N LEU A 61 -33.91 29.18 15.90
CA LEU A 61 -34.90 29.60 14.90
C LEU A 61 -35.07 31.14 14.90
N PHE A 62 -35.13 31.75 16.08
CA PHE A 62 -35.19 33.20 16.23
C PHE A 62 -33.98 33.88 15.58
N GLY A 63 -32.77 33.39 15.83
CA GLY A 63 -31.56 33.89 15.19
C GLY A 63 -31.61 33.82 13.66
N LYS A 64 -32.04 32.69 13.10
CA LYS A 64 -32.12 32.49 11.64
C LYS A 64 -33.20 33.33 10.96
N SER A 65 -34.34 33.49 11.61
CA SER A 65 -35.54 34.07 10.99
C SER A 65 -35.73 35.56 11.29
N VAL A 66 -35.19 36.03 12.41
CA VAL A 66 -35.46 37.38 12.95
C VAL A 66 -34.22 38.28 12.93
N VAL A 67 -33.01 37.73 13.13
CA VAL A 67 -31.78 38.53 13.24
C VAL A 67 -31.12 38.71 11.87
N LYS A 68 -30.60 39.91 11.62
CA LYS A 68 -29.80 40.26 10.44
C LYS A 68 -28.42 40.75 10.86
N ASP A 69 -27.38 40.10 10.34
CA ASP A 69 -25.99 40.49 10.55
C ASP A 69 -25.62 41.71 9.69
N GLY A 70 -24.96 42.68 10.31
CA GLY A 70 -24.37 43.85 9.66
C GLY A 70 -22.85 43.74 9.53
N HIS A 71 -22.16 44.89 9.48
CA HIS A 71 -20.70 44.91 9.28
C HIS A 71 -19.94 44.55 10.56
N LEU A 72 -19.24 43.42 10.54
CA LEU A 72 -18.37 42.95 11.62
C LEU A 72 -17.35 44.05 12.01
N GLY A 73 -17.17 44.28 13.31
CA GLY A 73 -16.28 45.35 13.82
C GLY A 73 -16.97 46.69 14.05
N THR A 74 -18.30 46.77 13.94
CA THR A 74 -19.11 47.92 14.38
C THR A 74 -19.91 47.58 15.65
N ARG A 75 -20.22 48.59 16.48
CA ARG A 75 -21.07 48.41 17.68
C ARG A 75 -22.50 48.12 17.23
N PHE A 76 -23.13 47.14 17.87
CA PHE A 76 -24.45 46.59 17.57
C PHE A 76 -24.62 46.29 16.07
N HIS A 77 -23.65 45.57 15.49
CA HIS A 77 -23.70 45.21 14.08
C HIS A 77 -24.88 44.28 13.75
N LYS A 78 -25.43 43.56 14.74
CA LYS A 78 -26.62 42.72 14.57
C LYS A 78 -27.88 43.54 14.78
N SER A 79 -28.87 43.33 13.93
CA SER A 79 -30.16 44.03 13.95
C SER A 79 -31.35 43.06 13.90
N VAL A 80 -32.54 43.54 14.23
CA VAL A 80 -33.78 42.75 14.23
C VAL A 80 -34.68 43.15 13.05
N ASP A 81 -35.22 42.17 12.33
CA ASP A 81 -36.35 42.39 11.43
C ASP A 81 -37.65 42.48 12.24
N VAL A 82 -38.17 43.71 12.40
CA VAL A 82 -39.35 44.00 13.21
C VAL A 82 -40.58 43.21 12.75
N SER A 83 -40.75 42.95 11.44
CA SER A 83 -41.91 42.18 10.92
C SER A 83 -41.84 40.72 11.32
N GLN A 84 -40.66 40.11 11.16
CA GLN A 84 -40.44 38.71 11.55
C GLN A 84 -40.46 38.54 13.07
N ALA A 85 -39.88 39.49 13.81
CA ALA A 85 -39.89 39.52 15.27
C ALA A 85 -41.31 39.53 15.84
N VAL A 86 -42.19 40.41 15.34
CA VAL A 86 -43.60 40.45 15.78
C VAL A 86 -44.33 39.15 15.42
N SER A 87 -44.11 38.62 14.21
CA SER A 87 -44.72 37.35 13.77
C SER A 87 -44.32 36.19 14.69
N PHE A 88 -43.02 36.08 14.99
CA PHE A 88 -42.45 35.08 15.89
C PHE A 88 -42.97 35.26 17.32
N LEU A 89 -43.01 36.49 17.83
CA LEU A 89 -43.47 36.83 19.18
C LEU A 89 -44.95 36.49 19.39
N LEU A 90 -45.80 36.78 18.41
CA LEU A 90 -47.23 36.46 18.47
C LEU A 90 -47.45 34.95 18.46
N ALA A 91 -46.77 34.21 17.57
CA ALA A 91 -46.85 32.75 17.53
C ALA A 91 -46.35 32.12 18.83
N PHE A 92 -45.24 32.63 19.38
CA PHE A 92 -44.69 32.18 20.66
C PHE A 92 -45.67 32.35 21.83
N ASN A 93 -46.52 33.38 21.79
CA ASN A 93 -47.52 33.68 22.82
C ASN A 93 -48.94 33.18 22.47
N HIS A 94 -49.10 32.30 21.46
CA HIS A 94 -50.40 31.77 20.98
C HIS A 94 -51.39 32.84 20.52
N ILE A 95 -50.90 33.90 19.88
CA ILE A 95 -51.71 34.98 19.33
C ILE A 95 -51.73 34.88 17.81
N SER A 96 -52.92 34.78 17.20
CA SER A 96 -53.04 34.53 15.77
C SER A 96 -52.94 35.78 14.90
N GLY A 97 -52.94 36.98 15.49
CA GLY A 97 -52.85 38.26 14.77
C GLY A 97 -52.73 39.47 15.69
N LEU A 98 -52.24 40.60 15.13
CA LEU A 98 -52.07 41.87 15.86
C LEU A 98 -53.39 42.48 16.37
N ASP A 99 -54.51 42.13 15.76
CA ASP A 99 -55.87 42.53 16.15
C ASP A 99 -56.27 41.99 17.53
N GLN A 100 -55.63 40.91 17.99
CA GLN A 100 -55.87 40.29 19.30
C GLN A 100 -54.97 40.86 20.42
N VAL A 101 -54.07 41.79 20.10
CA VAL A 101 -53.18 42.44 21.06
C VAL A 101 -53.86 43.69 21.62
N SER A 102 -54.42 43.59 22.83
CA SER A 102 -54.99 44.71 23.58
C SER A 102 -53.90 45.57 24.24
N ASP A 103 -54.21 46.82 24.58
CA ASP A 103 -53.23 47.78 25.10
C ASP A 103 -52.55 47.30 26.41
N ASP A 104 -53.28 46.54 27.23
CA ASP A 104 -52.78 45.89 28.45
C ASP A 104 -51.79 44.74 28.18
N LYS A 105 -51.80 44.14 26.97
CA LYS A 105 -50.89 43.05 26.58
C LYS A 105 -49.58 43.53 25.95
N VAL A 106 -49.53 44.76 25.45
CA VAL A 106 -48.36 45.31 24.74
C VAL A 106 -47.10 45.20 25.60
N GLU A 107 -47.18 45.60 26.87
CA GLU A 107 -46.00 45.60 27.74
C GLU A 107 -45.57 44.17 28.11
N SER A 108 -46.52 43.25 28.29
CA SER A 108 -46.22 41.83 28.52
C SER A 108 -45.54 41.18 27.32
N LEU A 109 -45.94 41.53 26.09
CA LEU A 109 -45.32 41.04 24.86
C LEU A 109 -43.94 41.68 24.63
N ALA A 110 -43.77 42.97 24.94
CA ALA A 110 -42.47 43.63 24.91
C ALA A 110 -41.48 42.98 25.89
N GLN A 111 -41.94 42.61 27.09
CA GLN A 111 -41.13 41.85 28.07
C GLN A 111 -40.83 40.42 27.59
N SER A 112 -41.78 39.75 26.94
CA SER A 112 -41.55 38.43 26.33
C SER A 112 -40.50 38.49 25.21
N PHE A 113 -40.54 39.53 24.37
CA PHE A 113 -39.54 39.79 23.34
C PHE A 113 -38.17 40.14 23.93
N GLN A 114 -38.13 40.94 25.00
CA GLN A 114 -36.91 41.19 25.75
C GLN A 114 -36.27 39.90 26.27
N GLY A 115 -37.10 38.96 26.76
CA GLY A 115 -36.66 37.61 27.14
C GLY A 115 -36.00 36.85 25.98
N LEU A 116 -36.63 36.81 24.81
CA LEU A 116 -36.08 36.16 23.61
C LEU A 116 -34.74 36.78 23.15
N LEU A 117 -34.62 38.11 23.18
CA LEU A 117 -33.37 38.80 22.86
C LEU A 117 -32.28 38.53 23.90
N ASN A 118 -32.64 38.45 25.19
CA ASN A 118 -31.70 38.11 26.25
C ASN A 118 -31.19 36.67 26.08
N ASP A 119 -32.09 35.72 25.79
CA ASP A 119 -31.72 34.32 25.54
C ASP A 119 -30.81 34.18 24.31
N TYR A 120 -31.06 34.96 23.24
CA TYR A 120 -30.19 35.03 22.07
C TYR A 120 -28.84 35.68 22.35
N ASN A 121 -28.81 36.74 23.16
CA ASN A 121 -27.59 37.45 23.52
C ASN A 121 -26.73 36.69 24.55
N LEU A 122 -27.32 35.81 25.35
CA LEU A 122 -26.63 35.07 26.41
C LEU A 122 -25.32 34.38 25.95
N PRO A 123 -25.29 33.55 24.89
CA PRO A 123 -24.05 32.93 24.43
C PRO A 123 -22.99 33.95 24.01
N PHE A 124 -23.39 35.12 23.48
CA PHE A 124 -22.46 36.19 23.10
C PHE A 124 -21.91 36.96 24.31
N TYR A 125 -22.69 37.07 25.39
CA TYR A 125 -22.20 37.58 26.67
C TYR A 125 -21.21 36.62 27.32
N GLU A 126 -21.50 35.32 27.31
CA GLU A 126 -20.59 34.28 27.79
C GLU A 126 -19.27 34.29 27.00
N GLU A 127 -19.35 34.41 25.67
CA GLU A 127 -18.17 34.56 24.80
C GLU A 127 -17.37 35.82 25.14
N TYR A 128 -18.05 36.97 25.30
CA TYR A 128 -17.42 38.23 25.71
C TYR A 128 -16.72 38.12 27.07
N ASP A 129 -17.35 37.51 28.06
CA ASP A 129 -16.79 37.32 29.41
C ASP A 129 -15.56 36.42 29.37
N ALA A 130 -15.62 35.34 28.57
CA ALA A 130 -14.49 34.45 28.34
C ALA A 130 -13.32 35.19 27.66
N GLU A 131 -13.56 35.94 26.60
CA GLU A 131 -12.53 36.73 25.91
C GLU A 131 -11.90 37.79 26.81
N CYS A 132 -12.71 38.49 27.61
CA CYS A 132 -12.22 39.48 28.56
C CYS A 132 -11.34 38.85 29.64
N LYS A 133 -11.73 37.68 30.15
CA LYS A 133 -10.94 36.93 31.11
C LYS A 133 -9.58 36.55 30.50
N ILE A 134 -9.57 35.97 29.30
CA ILE A 134 -8.34 35.61 28.58
C ILE A 134 -7.43 36.83 28.38
N ALA A 135 -7.99 37.97 27.94
CA ALA A 135 -7.22 39.20 27.75
C ALA A 135 -6.58 39.70 29.05
N LEU A 136 -7.32 39.67 30.16
CA LEU A 136 -6.79 40.08 31.47
C LEU A 136 -5.71 39.13 31.98
N ASP A 137 -5.88 37.82 31.78
CA ASP A 137 -4.91 36.80 32.17
C ASP A 137 -3.61 36.93 31.36
N ASN A 138 -3.71 37.17 30.05
CA ASN A 138 -2.55 37.40 29.19
C ASN A 138 -1.80 38.70 29.56
N ILE A 139 -2.51 39.80 29.82
CA ILE A 139 -1.90 41.05 30.30
C ILE A 139 -1.16 40.80 31.63
N LYS A 140 -1.78 40.06 32.55
CA LYS A 140 -1.16 39.70 33.83
C LYS A 140 0.10 38.86 33.63
N GLY A 141 0.04 37.80 32.83
CA GLY A 141 1.17 36.94 32.52
C GLY A 141 2.33 37.72 31.90
N ARG A 142 2.05 38.57 30.91
CA ARG A 142 3.06 39.39 30.25
C ARG A 142 3.71 40.41 31.19
N LEU A 143 2.95 41.04 32.09
CA LEU A 143 3.49 41.95 33.10
C LEU A 143 4.38 41.23 34.12
N LEU A 144 3.96 40.04 34.57
CA LEU A 144 4.76 39.21 35.46
C LEU A 144 6.09 38.86 34.78
N PHE A 145 6.05 38.41 33.52
CA PHE A 145 7.26 38.10 32.76
C PHE A 145 8.17 39.31 32.56
N THR A 146 7.65 40.41 31.99
CA THR A 146 8.48 41.56 31.60
C THR A 146 9.08 42.34 32.77
N ARG A 147 8.52 42.22 33.99
CA ARG A 147 8.93 43.02 35.15
C ARG A 147 9.47 42.19 36.31
N LEU A 148 8.92 41.00 36.56
CA LEU A 148 9.13 40.26 37.81
C LEU A 148 9.81 38.90 37.62
N ALA A 149 9.54 38.17 36.54
CA ALA A 149 10.14 36.85 36.30
C ALA A 149 11.67 36.95 36.21
N GLU A 150 12.40 36.01 36.83
CA GLU A 150 13.87 36.01 36.85
C GLU A 150 14.49 35.96 35.46
N ASN A 151 13.89 35.15 34.58
CA ASN A 151 14.24 35.00 33.17
C ASN A 151 13.59 36.05 32.24
N GLY A 152 12.93 37.07 32.79
CA GLY A 152 12.30 38.13 32.01
C GLY A 152 13.18 39.37 31.83
N PRO A 153 12.84 40.29 30.91
CA PRO A 153 13.66 41.45 30.55
C PRO A 153 13.82 42.54 31.63
N LYS A 154 13.16 42.39 32.80
CA LYS A 154 13.23 43.33 33.94
C LYS A 154 13.14 44.81 33.55
N LEU A 155 12.13 45.18 32.75
CA LEU A 155 12.03 46.52 32.12
C LEU A 155 11.94 47.71 33.11
N GLY A 156 11.97 47.51 34.43
CA GLY A 156 12.00 48.61 35.40
C GLY A 156 10.64 49.26 35.64
N LYS A 157 10.59 50.59 35.83
CA LYS A 157 9.36 51.35 36.14
C LYS A 157 8.46 51.50 34.91
N ILE A 158 7.15 51.67 35.14
CA ILE A 158 6.17 51.93 34.08
C ILE A 158 6.25 53.42 33.70
N THR A 159 6.54 53.70 32.42
CA THR A 159 6.60 55.06 31.85
C THR A 159 5.85 55.11 30.51
N ARG A 160 5.87 56.26 29.81
CA ARG A 160 5.27 56.39 28.48
C ARG A 160 6.05 55.58 27.43
N GLU A 161 7.37 55.53 27.57
CA GLU A 161 8.31 54.79 26.72
C GLU A 161 8.30 53.29 27.04
N ASN A 162 7.91 52.94 28.27
CA ASN A 162 7.84 51.57 28.74
C ASN A 162 6.49 51.27 29.42
N PRO A 163 5.41 51.17 28.63
CA PRO A 163 4.05 51.08 29.12
C PRO A 163 3.71 49.73 29.76
N VAL A 164 2.50 49.65 30.33
CA VAL A 164 1.92 48.41 30.89
C VAL A 164 1.65 47.37 29.82
N ILE A 165 1.26 47.81 28.63
CA ILE A 165 0.93 46.97 27.47
C ILE A 165 1.76 47.49 26.29
N GLU A 166 2.49 46.60 25.63
CA GLU A 166 3.31 46.90 24.46
C GLU A 166 2.46 47.42 23.27
N THR A 167 3.11 47.98 22.26
CA THR A 167 2.42 48.58 21.11
C THR A 167 1.93 47.49 20.14
N TYR A 168 0.64 47.13 20.23
CA TYR A 168 -0.02 46.19 19.29
C TYR A 168 -0.35 46.83 17.93
N PHE A 169 -0.48 48.16 17.89
CA PHE A 169 -0.81 48.88 16.67
C PHE A 169 0.07 50.10 16.53
N THR A 170 0.80 50.20 15.43
CA THR A 170 1.53 51.41 15.04
C THR A 170 0.52 52.46 14.57
N ARG A 171 0.56 53.63 15.22
CA ARG A 171 -0.38 54.73 14.97
C ARG A 171 0.31 55.80 14.14
N LEU A 172 -0.18 56.02 12.93
CA LEU A 172 0.35 57.01 12.00
C LEU A 172 -0.56 58.24 11.93
N GLU A 173 0.02 59.39 11.63
CA GLU A 173 -0.74 60.62 11.37
C GLU A 173 -1.11 60.70 9.87
N ASP A 174 -2.41 60.83 9.55
CA ASP A 174 -2.86 61.19 8.21
C ASP A 174 -3.20 62.69 8.17
N LYS A 175 -2.15 63.51 8.10
CA LYS A 175 -2.28 64.98 8.04
C LYS A 175 -3.07 65.45 6.81
N SER A 176 -3.22 64.60 5.80
CA SER A 176 -3.86 64.92 4.53
C SER A 176 -5.30 64.39 4.40
N ASN A 177 -5.82 63.67 5.39
CA ASN A 177 -7.11 62.97 5.34
C ASN A 177 -7.32 62.15 4.04
N LYS A 178 -6.24 61.54 3.52
CA LYS A 178 -6.27 60.73 2.30
C LYS A 178 -6.79 59.32 2.54
N HIS A 179 -6.85 58.88 3.80
CA HIS A 179 -7.23 57.54 4.18
C HIS A 179 -8.54 57.50 5.00
N PRO A 180 -9.30 56.40 4.94
CA PRO A 180 -10.49 56.24 5.77
C PRO A 180 -10.21 56.43 7.27
N LYS A 181 -11.15 57.04 7.98
CA LYS A 181 -11.01 57.30 9.42
C LYS A 181 -10.78 55.97 10.17
N GLY A 182 -9.65 55.88 10.87
CA GLY A 182 -9.25 54.69 11.64
C GLY A 182 -8.27 53.75 10.92
N SER A 183 -8.00 53.92 9.62
CA SER A 183 -7.11 53.02 8.88
C SER A 183 -5.61 53.25 9.15
N MET A 184 -5.25 54.30 9.88
CA MET A 184 -3.85 54.62 10.23
C MET A 184 -3.37 53.91 11.51
N MET A 185 -4.08 52.87 11.94
CA MET A 185 -3.70 52.00 13.04
C MET A 185 -3.32 50.64 12.48
N LEU A 186 -2.04 50.47 12.17
CA LEU A 186 -1.52 49.26 11.52
C LEU A 186 -1.18 48.21 12.58
N ALA A 187 -1.63 46.97 12.40
CA ALA A 187 -1.31 45.89 13.32
C ALA A 187 0.19 45.56 13.25
N ASN A 188 0.82 45.44 14.42
CA ASN A 188 2.22 45.00 14.53
C ASN A 188 2.27 43.47 14.51
N ASN A 189 3.33 42.89 13.96
CA ASN A 189 3.45 41.44 13.89
C ASN A 189 3.89 40.83 15.24
N GLY A 190 3.89 39.51 15.32
CA GLY A 190 4.31 38.76 16.50
C GLY A 190 4.10 37.27 16.28
N TRP A 191 3.94 36.54 17.38
CA TRP A 191 3.60 35.12 17.36
C TRP A 191 2.66 34.78 18.52
N ILE A 192 2.04 33.61 18.46
CA ILE A 192 1.13 33.11 19.51
C ILE A 192 1.69 31.83 20.08
N TRP A 193 1.67 31.72 21.41
CA TRP A 193 2.10 30.52 22.11
C TRP A 193 1.21 29.32 21.73
N ASN A 194 1.83 28.25 21.21
CA ASN A 194 1.17 26.98 20.90
C ASN A 194 -0.04 27.08 19.94
N ALA A 195 0.02 28.00 18.96
CA ALA A 195 -0.99 28.13 17.92
C ALA A 195 -0.56 27.49 16.60
N ASP A 196 -1.54 27.12 15.75
CA ASP A 196 -1.26 26.75 14.36
C ASP A 196 -0.73 27.98 13.60
N PRO A 197 0.53 27.99 13.15
CA PRO A 197 1.13 29.17 12.53
C PRO A 197 0.56 29.48 11.15
N LEU A 198 -0.17 28.55 10.53
CA LEU A 198 -0.82 28.76 9.24
C LEU A 198 -2.05 29.65 9.34
N ASN A 199 -2.63 29.77 10.53
CA ASN A 199 -3.74 30.67 10.76
C ASN A 199 -3.21 32.10 10.88
N ASP A 200 -3.53 32.93 9.89
CA ASP A 200 -3.25 34.36 10.00
C ASP A 200 -4.04 34.94 11.18
N PHE A 201 -3.35 35.12 12.30
CA PHE A 201 -3.94 35.62 13.54
C PHE A 201 -4.35 37.10 13.46
N ALA A 202 -3.99 37.81 12.40
CA ALA A 202 -4.51 39.14 12.08
C ALA A 202 -5.68 39.11 11.08
N GLY A 203 -6.01 37.94 10.54
CA GLY A 203 -7.12 37.74 9.63
C GLY A 203 -8.49 37.88 10.32
N PRO A 204 -9.58 38.04 9.53
CA PRO A 204 -10.91 38.31 10.06
C PRO A 204 -11.50 37.16 10.91
N GLY A 205 -10.96 35.94 10.80
CA GLY A 205 -11.37 34.78 11.60
C GLY A 205 -10.70 34.67 12.96
N SER A 206 -9.83 35.62 13.34
CA SER A 206 -9.05 35.57 14.59
C SER A 206 -9.40 36.72 15.52
N THR A 207 -9.55 36.42 16.81
CA THR A 207 -9.69 37.43 17.89
C THR A 207 -8.41 37.56 18.73
N ALA A 208 -7.27 37.03 18.27
CA ALA A 208 -6.02 37.00 19.04
C ALA A 208 -5.54 38.38 19.53
N TYR A 209 -5.68 39.44 18.72
CA TYR A 209 -5.35 40.81 19.13
C TYR A 209 -6.29 41.35 20.22
N LEU A 210 -7.57 40.98 20.17
CA LEU A 210 -8.57 41.34 21.17
C LEU A 210 -8.30 40.60 22.49
N ARG A 211 -8.03 39.29 22.40
CA ARG A 211 -7.71 38.39 23.51
C ARG A 211 -6.29 38.56 24.08
N ARG A 212 -5.48 39.44 23.48
CA ARG A 212 -4.07 39.71 23.88
C ARG A 212 -3.17 38.48 23.87
N GLU A 213 -3.43 37.54 22.96
CA GLU A 213 -2.66 36.29 22.84
C GLU A 213 -1.36 36.47 22.04
N VAL A 214 -1.27 37.55 21.26
CA VAL A 214 -0.08 37.84 20.44
C VAL A 214 1.04 38.37 21.33
N ILE A 215 2.17 37.67 21.33
CA ILE A 215 3.46 38.18 21.82
C ILE A 215 4.00 39.09 20.74
N ILE A 216 3.93 40.40 20.99
CA ILE A 216 4.03 41.42 19.95
C ILE A 216 5.47 41.90 19.73
N TRP A 217 5.82 42.12 18.47
CA TRP A 217 7.03 42.83 18.06
C TRP A 217 6.67 44.28 17.74
N GLY A 218 6.85 45.16 18.72
CA GLY A 218 6.44 46.57 18.62
C GLY A 218 7.20 47.40 17.57
N ASP A 219 8.32 46.88 17.07
CA ASP A 219 9.20 47.44 16.06
C ASP A 219 8.77 47.10 14.62
N CYS A 220 7.95 46.05 14.42
CA CYS A 220 7.59 45.54 13.10
C CYS A 220 6.08 45.62 12.81
N VAL A 221 5.71 46.24 11.68
CA VAL A 221 4.31 46.24 11.18
C VAL A 221 4.05 44.98 10.34
N LYS A 222 2.92 44.30 10.58
CA LYS A 222 2.53 43.12 9.80
C LYS A 222 2.06 43.50 8.39
N LEU A 223 2.60 42.85 7.37
CA LEU A 223 2.25 43.09 5.97
C LEU A 223 1.00 42.28 5.57
N ARG A 224 -0.05 42.97 5.08
CA ARG A 224 -1.30 42.35 4.63
C ARG A 224 -1.30 42.17 3.11
N TYR A 225 -0.89 40.99 2.65
CA TYR A 225 -0.84 40.62 1.23
C TYR A 225 -2.23 40.39 0.62
N GLY A 226 -3.16 39.78 1.36
CA GLY A 226 -4.43 39.29 0.81
C GLY A 226 -4.26 37.91 0.15
N ASN A 227 -5.27 37.48 -0.61
CA ASN A 227 -5.26 36.19 -1.31
C ASN A 227 -4.54 36.27 -2.67
N ALA A 228 -4.48 37.46 -3.27
CA ALA A 228 -3.86 37.67 -4.57
C ALA A 228 -3.24 39.08 -4.71
N PRO A 229 -2.38 39.33 -5.72
CA PRO A 229 -1.78 40.64 -5.95
C PRO A 229 -2.79 41.81 -6.04
N GLN A 230 -4.03 41.54 -6.48
CA GLN A 230 -5.08 42.54 -6.62
C GLN A 230 -5.56 43.11 -5.28
N ASP A 231 -5.42 42.37 -4.18
CA ASP A 231 -5.87 42.80 -2.85
C ASP A 231 -4.97 43.88 -2.24
N ASN A 232 -3.68 43.90 -2.64
CA ASN A 232 -2.72 44.94 -2.25
C ASN A 232 -1.62 45.15 -3.32
N PRO A 233 -1.95 45.73 -4.50
CA PRO A 233 -1.07 45.74 -5.67
C PRO A 233 0.29 46.38 -5.42
N TRP A 234 0.32 47.43 -4.59
CA TRP A 234 1.56 48.12 -4.26
C TRP A 234 2.51 47.23 -3.45
N LEU A 235 2.01 46.55 -2.41
CA LEU A 235 2.82 45.70 -1.55
C LEU A 235 3.43 44.54 -2.34
N TRP A 236 2.61 43.86 -3.15
CA TRP A 236 3.09 42.74 -3.96
C TRP A 236 4.15 43.17 -4.96
N LYS A 237 3.96 44.31 -5.64
CA LYS A 237 4.98 44.85 -6.54
C LYS A 237 6.27 45.21 -5.78
N HIS A 238 6.15 45.91 -4.67
CA HIS A 238 7.31 46.35 -3.89
C HIS A 238 8.14 45.17 -3.38
N MET A 239 7.48 44.13 -2.85
CA MET A 239 8.14 42.92 -2.37
C MET A 239 8.71 42.08 -3.50
N ARG A 240 8.06 42.04 -4.66
CA ARG A 240 8.62 41.39 -5.85
C ARG A 240 9.91 42.08 -6.30
N ASP A 241 9.89 43.40 -6.46
CA ASP A 241 11.06 44.17 -6.86
C ASP A 241 12.22 43.96 -5.85
N TYR A 242 11.92 43.90 -4.54
CA TYR A 242 12.87 43.56 -3.49
C TYR A 242 13.44 42.14 -3.65
N THR A 243 12.58 41.13 -3.78
CA THR A 243 13.02 39.74 -3.89
C THR A 243 13.84 39.49 -5.16
N GLU A 244 13.45 40.07 -6.30
CA GLU A 244 14.21 40.01 -7.56
C GLU A 244 15.59 40.68 -7.41
N GLN A 245 15.66 41.82 -6.71
CA GLN A 245 16.94 42.48 -6.41
C GLN A 245 17.86 41.61 -5.54
N ILE A 246 17.32 40.99 -4.47
CA ILE A 246 18.08 40.08 -3.61
C ILE A 246 18.59 38.87 -4.39
N ALA A 247 17.75 38.26 -5.23
CA ALA A 247 18.14 37.13 -6.08
C ALA A 247 19.25 37.51 -7.08
N GLY A 248 19.26 38.75 -7.57
CA GLY A 248 20.35 39.28 -8.40
C GLY A 248 21.68 39.39 -7.67
N MET A 249 21.68 39.56 -6.33
CA MET A 249 22.89 39.79 -5.53
C MET A 249 23.43 38.53 -4.85
N PHE A 250 22.57 37.60 -4.42
CA PHE A 250 22.95 36.47 -3.55
C PHE A 250 22.66 35.11 -4.17
N HIS A 251 23.50 34.11 -3.85
CA HIS A 251 23.31 32.72 -4.29
C HIS A 251 22.15 32.00 -3.60
N GLY A 252 21.68 32.53 -2.46
CA GLY A 252 20.58 31.92 -1.74
C GLY A 252 19.89 32.88 -0.78
N ILE A 253 18.73 32.45 -0.29
CA ILE A 253 17.87 33.19 0.63
C ILE A 253 17.54 32.30 1.83
N ARG A 254 17.68 32.84 3.05
CA ARG A 254 17.11 32.28 4.28
C ARG A 254 15.74 32.92 4.52
N ILE A 255 14.70 32.10 4.56
CA ILE A 255 13.34 32.51 4.91
C ILE A 255 13.16 32.34 6.42
N ASP A 256 13.14 33.47 7.10
CA ASP A 256 12.83 33.56 8.51
C ASP A 256 11.35 33.24 8.76
N ASN A 257 11.06 32.47 9.81
CA ASN A 257 9.69 32.13 10.21
C ASN A 257 8.77 31.70 9.05
N CYS A 258 9.29 30.86 8.14
CA CYS A 258 8.62 30.46 6.90
C CYS A 258 7.22 29.87 7.12
N HIS A 259 7.06 29.14 8.23
CA HIS A 259 5.81 28.51 8.65
C HIS A 259 4.67 29.51 8.90
N SER A 260 4.99 30.78 9.19
CA SER A 260 4.02 31.86 9.40
C SER A 260 3.79 32.71 8.14
N THR A 261 4.45 32.38 7.03
CA THR A 261 4.24 33.03 5.73
C THR A 261 3.22 32.22 4.92
N PRO A 262 2.12 32.84 4.44
CA PRO A 262 1.17 32.13 3.59
C PRO A 262 1.86 31.54 2.36
N ILE A 263 1.66 30.24 2.11
CA ILE A 263 2.41 29.49 1.08
C ILE A 263 2.33 30.19 -0.29
N HIS A 264 1.14 30.65 -0.70
CA HIS A 264 0.94 31.30 -1.99
C HIS A 264 1.71 32.63 -2.15
N VAL A 265 2.02 33.31 -1.04
CA VAL A 265 2.83 34.53 -1.03
C VAL A 265 4.30 34.18 -1.25
N ALA A 266 4.81 33.22 -0.47
CA ALA A 266 6.19 32.76 -0.59
C ALA A 266 6.47 32.17 -1.98
N GLU A 267 5.54 31.34 -2.49
CA GLU A 267 5.63 30.70 -3.81
C GLU A 267 5.79 31.74 -4.92
N TYR A 268 4.92 32.77 -4.95
CA TYR A 268 5.00 33.84 -5.95
C TYR A 268 6.35 34.58 -5.94
N PHE A 269 6.88 34.91 -4.76
CA PHE A 269 8.13 35.66 -4.66
C PHE A 269 9.34 34.78 -4.97
N LEU A 270 9.36 33.52 -4.53
CA LEU A 270 10.43 32.60 -4.87
C LEU A 270 10.45 32.26 -6.37
N ASP A 271 9.29 32.16 -7.02
CA ASP A 271 9.21 31.98 -8.46
C ASP A 271 9.73 33.21 -9.22
N ALA A 272 9.45 34.42 -8.73
CA ALA A 272 10.03 35.64 -9.27
C ALA A 272 11.56 35.66 -9.07
N ALA A 273 12.04 35.28 -7.88
CA ALA A 273 13.45 35.16 -7.56
C ALA A 273 14.18 34.18 -8.50
N ARG A 274 13.59 33.02 -8.74
CA ARG A 274 14.15 31.97 -9.60
C ARG A 274 14.21 32.34 -11.07
N LYS A 275 13.36 33.25 -11.54
CA LYS A 275 13.47 33.82 -12.89
C LYS A 275 14.73 34.68 -13.04
N ILE A 276 15.18 35.33 -11.96
CA ILE A 276 16.42 36.10 -11.94
C ILE A 276 17.62 35.18 -11.73
N ARG A 277 17.50 34.20 -10.83
CA ARG A 277 18.54 33.22 -10.51
C ARG A 277 17.98 31.79 -10.52
N PRO A 278 18.11 31.05 -11.63
CA PRO A 278 17.56 29.69 -11.74
C PRO A 278 18.12 28.70 -10.71
N ASP A 279 19.35 28.89 -10.26
CA ASP A 279 20.07 28.07 -9.26
C ASP A 279 19.95 28.60 -7.82
N LEU A 280 18.92 29.40 -7.53
CA LEU A 280 18.72 30.01 -6.21
C LEU A 280 18.56 28.96 -5.09
N TYR A 281 19.50 28.95 -4.15
CA TYR A 281 19.46 28.09 -2.98
C TYR A 281 18.53 28.66 -1.89
N VAL A 282 17.57 27.87 -1.40
CA VAL A 282 16.56 28.34 -0.44
C VAL A 282 16.66 27.58 0.87
N LEU A 283 16.90 28.31 1.95
CA LEU A 283 16.92 27.83 3.33
C LEU A 283 15.66 28.31 4.04
N ALA A 284 15.04 27.47 4.87
CA ALA A 284 13.88 27.90 5.65
C ALA A 284 13.98 27.49 7.11
N GLU A 285 13.66 28.45 7.98
CA GLU A 285 13.27 28.14 9.35
C GLU A 285 11.79 27.74 9.36
N LEU A 286 11.56 26.42 9.46
CA LEU A 286 10.25 25.82 9.29
C LEU A 286 9.98 24.78 10.38
N PHE A 287 8.95 25.06 11.18
CA PHE A 287 8.47 24.21 12.27
C PHE A 287 6.94 24.20 12.24
N THR A 288 6.35 23.35 11.41
CA THR A 288 4.88 23.28 11.30
C THR A 288 4.23 22.35 12.33
N GLY A 289 5.03 21.60 13.09
CA GLY A 289 4.57 20.56 14.02
C GLY A 289 4.15 19.24 13.35
N SER A 290 4.20 19.14 12.02
CA SER A 290 3.88 17.93 11.24
C SER A 290 4.87 17.73 10.08
N PRO A 291 5.52 16.56 9.97
CA PRO A 291 6.39 16.25 8.82
C PRO A 291 5.67 16.36 7.47
N GLU A 292 4.38 16.00 7.41
CA GLU A 292 3.56 16.09 6.20
C GLU A 292 3.38 17.54 5.75
N ARG A 293 3.16 18.44 6.71
CA ARG A 293 3.07 19.88 6.45
C ARG A 293 4.42 20.47 6.04
N ASP A 294 5.50 20.06 6.69
CA ASP A 294 6.86 20.46 6.27
C ASP A 294 7.11 20.05 4.80
N ASN A 295 6.72 18.84 4.42
CA ASN A 295 6.81 18.35 3.03
C ASN A 295 5.97 19.18 2.06
N GLN A 296 4.80 19.67 2.47
CA GLN A 296 3.97 20.53 1.64
C GLN A 296 4.66 21.88 1.34
N PHE A 297 5.28 22.49 2.34
CA PHE A 297 6.07 23.72 2.16
C PHE A 297 7.28 23.46 1.28
N VAL A 298 8.04 22.40 1.56
CA VAL A 298 9.27 22.07 0.83
C VAL A 298 8.98 21.80 -0.65
N SER A 299 7.96 21.00 -0.95
CA SER A 299 7.59 20.64 -2.33
C SER A 299 7.05 21.81 -3.13
N ARG A 300 6.20 22.66 -2.53
CA ARG A 300 5.62 23.82 -3.23
C ARG A 300 6.61 24.97 -3.40
N LEU A 301 7.37 25.27 -2.34
CA LEU A 301 8.28 26.41 -2.34
C LEU A 301 9.65 26.06 -2.93
N GLY A 302 9.96 24.77 -3.17
CA GLY A 302 11.27 24.29 -3.59
C GLY A 302 12.37 24.63 -2.57
N ILE A 303 12.09 24.43 -1.28
CA ILE A 303 13.08 24.66 -0.23
C ILE A 303 14.16 23.58 -0.33
N HIS A 304 15.42 24.00 -0.28
CA HIS A 304 16.56 23.09 -0.44
C HIS A 304 17.00 22.47 0.88
N ALA A 305 16.95 23.24 1.98
CA ALA A 305 17.23 22.70 3.30
C ALA A 305 16.46 23.42 4.41
N LEU A 306 16.02 22.64 5.40
CA LEU A 306 15.37 23.12 6.60
C LEU A 306 16.40 23.33 7.71
N ILE A 307 16.33 24.47 8.38
CA ILE A 307 17.24 24.78 9.48
C ILE A 307 16.92 23.87 10.68
N ARG A 308 17.95 23.27 11.26
CA ARG A 308 17.89 22.40 12.44
C ARG A 308 18.96 22.84 13.42
N GLU A 309 18.68 22.74 14.71
CA GLU A 309 19.50 23.39 15.74
C GLU A 309 19.99 22.38 16.78
N ALA A 310 21.31 22.17 16.85
CA ALA A 310 21.90 21.24 17.83
C ALA A 310 21.79 21.76 19.26
N MET A 311 21.80 23.09 19.45
CA MET A 311 21.58 23.71 20.76
C MET A 311 20.21 23.37 21.37
N GLN A 312 19.22 22.90 20.61
CA GLN A 312 17.92 22.52 21.18
C GLN A 312 17.94 21.20 21.95
N ALA A 313 18.97 20.36 21.77
CA ALA A 313 19.14 19.17 22.59
C ALA A 313 19.38 19.55 24.07
N TRP A 314 18.61 18.92 24.97
CA TRP A 314 18.68 19.14 26.41
C TRP A 314 19.62 18.16 27.13
N ASP A 315 19.98 17.05 26.49
CA ASP A 315 20.96 16.06 26.97
C ASP A 315 21.71 15.38 25.80
N THR A 316 22.66 14.52 26.14
CA THR A 316 23.48 13.74 25.18
C THR A 316 22.63 12.80 24.33
N HIS A 317 21.55 12.23 24.88
CA HIS A 317 20.66 11.34 24.16
C HIS A 317 19.84 12.08 23.09
N GLU A 318 19.31 13.26 23.40
CA GLU A 318 18.59 14.07 22.42
C GLU A 318 19.53 14.59 21.32
N LEU A 319 20.78 14.93 21.66
CA LEU A 319 21.80 15.26 20.67
C LEU A 319 22.11 14.08 19.75
N SER A 320 22.19 12.86 20.30
CA SER A 320 22.41 11.63 19.50
C SER A 320 21.23 11.35 18.56
N ARG A 321 19.99 11.61 19.01
CA ARG A 321 18.78 11.49 18.17
C ARG A 321 18.80 12.46 16.99
N LEU A 322 19.21 13.71 17.21
CA LEU A 322 19.39 14.69 16.13
C LEU A 322 20.51 14.29 15.18
N ALA A 323 21.64 13.82 15.72
CA ALA A 323 22.77 13.31 14.95
C ALA A 323 22.38 12.10 14.10
N HIS A 324 21.54 11.20 14.61
CA HIS A 324 21.03 10.06 13.85
C HIS A 324 20.08 10.51 12.74
N ARG A 325 19.12 11.39 13.05
CA ARG A 325 18.13 11.90 12.07
C ARG A 325 18.77 12.65 10.91
N HIS A 326 19.84 13.41 11.17
CA HIS A 326 20.55 14.20 10.17
C HIS A 326 21.87 13.56 9.74
N GLY A 327 22.18 12.38 10.28
CA GLY A 327 23.46 11.71 10.12
C GLY A 327 23.65 11.13 8.73
N GLY A 328 22.58 10.62 8.13
CA GLY A 328 22.63 9.92 6.86
C GLY A 328 21.80 8.65 6.93
N LYS A 329 22.07 7.70 6.04
CA LYS A 329 21.41 6.39 6.06
C LYS A 329 22.10 5.44 7.05
N PRO A 330 21.42 4.44 7.62
CA PRO A 330 22.09 3.40 8.40
C PRO A 330 23.21 2.71 7.62
N VAL A 331 24.28 2.29 8.32
CA VAL A 331 25.33 1.46 7.71
C VAL A 331 24.75 0.12 7.23
N GLY A 332 25.10 -0.28 6.01
CA GLY A 332 24.57 -1.48 5.36
C GLY A 332 23.18 -1.28 4.74
N SER A 333 22.84 -0.05 4.34
CA SER A 333 21.54 0.24 3.72
C SER A 333 21.40 -0.41 2.35
N MET A 334 20.19 -0.86 2.01
CA MET A 334 19.93 -1.69 0.82
C MET A 334 19.28 -0.95 -0.35
N ASP A 335 18.61 0.16 -0.09
CA ASP A 335 17.65 0.77 -1.02
C ASP A 335 18.30 1.36 -2.29
N GLU A 336 19.40 2.10 -2.15
CA GLU A 336 20.10 2.73 -3.29
C GLU A 336 20.61 1.72 -4.32
N ASP A 337 21.15 0.59 -3.86
CA ASP A 337 21.71 -0.41 -4.75
C ASP A 337 20.66 -1.29 -5.43
N MET A 338 19.43 -1.31 -4.92
CA MET A 338 18.40 -2.28 -5.32
C MET A 338 17.12 -1.69 -5.90
N ILE A 339 16.76 -0.46 -5.52
CA ILE A 339 15.50 0.18 -5.90
C ILE A 339 15.73 1.30 -6.91
N TRP A 340 16.88 1.96 -6.85
CA TRP A 340 17.14 3.12 -7.68
C TRP A 340 17.54 2.66 -9.09
N GLU A 341 16.83 3.15 -10.09
CA GLU A 341 17.20 2.98 -11.48
C GLU A 341 18.12 4.13 -11.91
N LYS A 342 19.26 3.80 -12.50
CA LYS A 342 20.12 4.78 -13.17
C LYS A 342 19.71 4.84 -14.63
N VAL A 343 19.12 5.95 -15.05
CA VAL A 343 18.79 6.20 -16.46
C VAL A 343 19.75 7.25 -16.98
N ASP A 344 20.45 6.93 -18.08
CA ASP A 344 21.32 7.89 -18.75
C ASP A 344 20.47 9.04 -19.30
N TYR A 345 20.84 10.28 -18.95
CA TYR A 345 20.16 11.47 -19.46
C TYR A 345 20.87 11.92 -20.74
N GLU A 346 20.15 11.92 -21.86
CA GLU A 346 20.64 12.49 -23.13
C GLU A 346 20.64 14.03 -23.05
N GLY A 347 21.66 14.61 -22.43
CA GLY A 347 21.89 16.06 -22.43
C GLY A 347 23.35 16.40 -22.15
N ASP A 348 23.94 17.21 -23.03
CA ASP A 348 25.39 17.47 -23.15
C ASP A 348 26.10 18.13 -21.94
N GLU A 349 25.40 18.40 -20.81
CA GLU A 349 25.98 19.16 -19.68
C GLU A 349 26.01 18.44 -18.33
N TYR A 350 25.36 17.28 -18.16
CA TYR A 350 25.36 16.55 -16.88
C TYR A 350 25.42 15.04 -17.11
N ASP A 351 26.53 14.40 -16.71
CA ASP A 351 26.80 13.00 -17.08
C ASP A 351 25.81 11.97 -16.49
N GLN A 352 25.09 12.24 -15.39
CA GLN A 352 24.10 11.29 -14.85
C GLN A 352 23.00 12.00 -14.06
N VAL A 353 21.73 11.72 -14.35
CA VAL A 353 20.61 12.08 -13.48
C VAL A 353 20.07 10.81 -12.82
N LEU A 354 20.32 10.63 -11.52
CA LEU A 354 19.64 9.63 -10.70
C LEU A 354 18.20 10.09 -10.41
N ARG A 355 17.18 9.36 -10.85
CA ARG A 355 15.75 9.59 -10.53
C ARG A 355 15.05 8.23 -10.53
N ILE A 356 14.20 7.80 -9.60
CA ILE A 356 13.51 8.31 -8.41
C ILE A 356 13.38 7.07 -7.50
N PRO A 357 13.52 7.13 -6.16
CA PRO A 357 13.16 6.01 -5.30
C PRO A 357 11.70 5.61 -5.58
N ILE A 358 11.47 4.40 -6.10
CA ILE A 358 10.15 3.92 -6.54
C ILE A 358 9.15 3.82 -5.36
N THR A 359 9.63 3.83 -4.11
CA THR A 359 8.85 3.40 -2.95
C THR A 359 8.63 4.45 -1.86
N SER A 360 9.42 5.55 -1.78
CA SER A 360 9.16 6.66 -0.85
C SER A 360 9.85 7.96 -1.26
N GLY A 361 9.17 9.10 -1.11
CA GLY A 361 9.79 10.42 -1.33
C GLY A 361 10.90 10.69 -0.32
N SER A 362 11.93 11.44 -0.71
CA SER A 362 13.03 11.77 0.20
C SER A 362 12.57 12.72 1.31
N MET A 363 13.14 12.56 2.52
CA MET A 363 12.97 13.52 3.60
C MET A 363 13.56 14.88 3.21
N PRO A 364 12.97 16.01 3.64
CA PRO A 364 13.57 17.32 3.43
C PRO A 364 14.99 17.36 3.99
N ARG A 365 15.94 17.84 3.18
CA ARG A 365 17.33 17.97 3.62
C ARG A 365 17.43 19.00 4.75
N ALA A 366 18.46 18.86 5.59
CA ALA A 366 18.70 19.75 6.72
C ALA A 366 19.91 20.66 6.48
N LEU A 367 19.85 21.86 7.06
CA LEU A 367 21.01 22.66 7.45
C LEU A 367 21.14 22.54 8.96
N PHE A 368 22.05 21.68 9.43
CA PHE A 368 22.25 21.44 10.84
C PHE A 368 23.24 22.45 11.43
N MET A 369 22.69 23.37 12.20
CA MET A 369 23.44 24.44 12.86
C MET A 369 23.89 23.96 14.23
N ASP A 370 25.17 24.09 14.55
CA ASP A 370 25.63 23.83 15.92
C ASP A 370 25.01 24.81 16.92
N CYS A 371 24.92 26.08 16.53
CA CYS A 371 24.28 27.17 17.23
C CYS A 371 23.80 28.22 16.21
N THR A 372 22.53 28.62 16.31
CA THR A 372 21.99 29.73 15.51
C THR A 372 22.20 31.07 16.20
N HIS A 373 21.91 32.17 15.47
CA HIS A 373 22.01 33.51 16.03
C HIS A 373 20.91 33.86 17.05
N ASP A 374 19.92 32.99 17.22
CA ASP A 374 18.86 33.13 18.24
C ASP A 374 19.05 32.16 19.41
N ASN A 375 20.08 31.31 19.37
CA ASN A 375 20.33 30.32 20.41
C ASN A 375 21.13 30.91 21.57
N GLU A 376 20.73 30.55 22.80
CA GLU A 376 21.59 30.69 23.97
C GLU A 376 22.92 29.93 23.75
N THR A 377 24.03 30.53 24.20
CA THR A 377 25.36 29.94 24.00
C THR A 377 25.55 28.68 24.86
N PRO A 378 26.57 27.84 24.58
CA PRO A 378 26.88 26.68 25.41
C PRO A 378 27.07 27.02 26.89
N LEU A 379 27.64 28.18 27.24
CA LEU A 379 27.75 28.62 28.65
C LEU A 379 26.37 28.86 29.29
N GLN A 380 25.42 29.40 28.54
CA GLN A 380 24.09 29.70 29.06
C GLN A 380 23.22 28.45 29.23
N LYS A 381 23.34 27.48 28.30
CA LYS A 381 22.45 26.32 28.24
C LYS A 381 23.06 25.03 28.80
N ARG A 382 24.39 24.89 28.78
CA ARG A 382 25.14 23.67 29.12
C ARG A 382 26.42 24.06 29.87
N THR A 383 27.58 23.63 29.38
CA THR A 383 28.90 24.14 29.76
C THR A 383 29.62 24.67 28.52
N PRO A 384 30.52 25.64 28.66
CA PRO A 384 31.24 26.18 27.49
C PRO A 384 32.13 25.13 26.80
N GLN A 385 32.62 24.13 27.52
CA GLN A 385 33.42 23.03 26.98
C GLN A 385 32.64 22.15 25.99
N ASP A 386 31.31 22.08 26.12
CA ASP A 386 30.45 21.30 25.21
C ASP A 386 30.43 21.85 23.78
N ALA A 387 30.91 23.08 23.56
CA ALA A 387 30.99 23.68 22.23
C ALA A 387 31.77 22.81 21.24
N LEU A 388 32.85 22.15 21.70
CA LEU A 388 33.69 21.26 20.89
C LEU A 388 32.99 19.96 20.48
N PRO A 389 32.49 19.11 21.41
CA PRO A 389 31.80 17.88 21.05
C PRO A 389 30.51 18.15 20.25
N ASN A 390 29.73 19.18 20.60
CA ASN A 390 28.54 19.56 19.82
C ASN A 390 28.89 19.94 18.37
N ALA A 391 29.96 20.72 18.16
CA ALA A 391 30.43 21.07 16.82
C ALA A 391 30.91 19.87 16.01
N ALA A 392 31.56 18.89 16.66
CA ALA A 392 32.05 17.67 16.02
C ALA A 392 30.91 16.75 15.58
N VAL A 393 29.89 16.57 16.42
CA VAL A 393 28.67 15.83 16.09
C VAL A 393 28.00 16.42 14.84
N VAL A 394 27.82 17.74 14.80
CA VAL A 394 27.24 18.42 13.64
C VAL A 394 28.10 18.24 12.39
N ALA A 395 29.42 18.38 12.49
CA ALA A 395 30.33 18.19 11.35
C ALA A 395 30.34 16.74 10.81
N PHE A 396 29.99 15.75 11.62
CA PHE A 396 29.90 14.35 11.19
C PHE A 396 28.54 13.97 10.59
N SER A 397 27.58 14.90 10.53
CA SER A 397 26.28 14.67 9.88
C SER A 397 26.38 14.69 8.35
N ASP A 398 25.56 13.90 7.65
CA ASP A 398 25.40 13.92 6.19
C ASP A 398 24.34 14.94 5.75
N CYS A 399 24.58 16.20 6.11
CA CYS A 399 23.75 17.32 5.66
C CYS A 399 24.57 18.62 5.61
N ALA A 400 23.97 19.71 5.14
CA ALA A 400 24.66 21.00 5.20
C ALA A 400 24.83 21.41 6.66
N VAL A 401 25.96 22.02 7.01
CA VAL A 401 26.25 22.46 8.38
C VAL A 401 26.45 23.97 8.46
N GLY A 402 26.20 24.56 9.62
CA GLY A 402 26.49 25.97 9.85
C GLY A 402 26.72 26.31 11.33
N SER A 403 27.23 27.53 11.56
CA SER A 403 27.52 28.09 12.89
C SER A 403 27.33 29.60 12.85
N VAL A 404 26.93 30.18 13.98
CA VAL A 404 26.93 31.63 14.20
C VAL A 404 28.32 32.11 14.62
N LYS A 405 28.73 33.29 14.14
CA LYS A 405 29.93 33.97 14.62
C LYS A 405 29.86 34.20 16.13
N GLY A 406 30.92 33.83 16.85
CA GLY A 406 30.99 33.88 18.32
C GLY A 406 30.83 32.53 18.99
N TYR A 407 30.23 31.53 18.33
CA TYR A 407 30.16 30.16 18.88
C TYR A 407 31.56 29.54 18.94
N ASP A 408 32.29 29.58 17.81
CA ASP A 408 33.64 29.04 17.66
C ASP A 408 34.66 29.74 18.58
N GLU A 409 34.45 31.03 18.83
CA GLU A 409 35.24 31.82 19.76
C GLU A 409 34.79 31.69 21.22
N THR A 410 33.77 30.88 21.54
CA THR A 410 33.23 30.66 22.90
C THR A 410 32.67 31.93 23.56
N TYR A 411 31.84 32.68 22.85
CA TYR A 411 31.19 33.87 23.42
C TYR A 411 30.32 33.49 24.63
N PRO A 412 30.38 34.28 25.72
CA PRO A 412 29.76 33.91 26.99
C PRO A 412 28.23 34.02 26.95
N ARG A 413 27.68 34.84 26.05
CA ARG A 413 26.24 35.12 25.95
C ARG A 413 25.81 35.35 24.52
N LEU A 414 24.57 34.99 24.24
CA LEU A 414 23.83 35.37 23.05
C LEU A 414 23.89 36.89 22.88
N LEU A 415 24.19 37.32 21.65
CA LEU A 415 24.24 38.73 21.29
C LEU A 415 22.83 39.26 21.09
N ASP A 416 22.49 40.32 21.83
CA ASP A 416 21.20 41.01 21.66
C ASP A 416 21.21 41.75 20.32
N ILE A 417 20.44 41.24 19.36
CA ILE A 417 20.36 41.74 17.97
C ILE A 417 19.93 43.21 17.90
N VAL A 418 19.24 43.72 18.93
CA VAL A 418 18.72 45.10 18.98
C VAL A 418 19.69 46.04 19.69
N ASN A 419 20.24 45.62 20.83
CA ASN A 419 20.95 46.52 21.74
C ASN A 419 22.49 46.41 21.69
N GLU A 420 23.05 45.33 21.13
CA GLU A 420 24.49 45.18 21.03
C GLU A 420 25.09 46.16 20.01
N LYS A 421 26.15 46.87 20.42
CA LYS A 421 26.81 47.91 19.59
C LYS A 421 28.31 47.67 19.42
N ARG A 422 28.88 46.74 20.17
CA ARG A 422 30.29 46.37 20.06
C ARG A 422 30.52 45.66 18.73
N LYS A 423 31.72 45.80 18.18
CA LYS A 423 32.11 45.14 16.93
C LYS A 423 32.71 43.78 17.23
N TYR A 424 32.63 42.86 16.28
CA TYR A 424 33.48 41.67 16.32
C TYR A 424 34.95 42.07 16.34
N ASN A 425 35.76 41.27 17.03
CA ASN A 425 37.20 41.48 17.04
C ASN A 425 37.75 41.53 15.59
N PRO A 426 38.38 42.64 15.17
CA PRO A 426 38.93 42.78 13.82
C PRO A 426 40.16 41.90 13.56
N GLU A 427 40.79 41.37 14.62
CA GLU A 427 41.96 40.50 14.57
C GLU A 427 41.58 39.08 15.05
N PRO A 428 40.96 38.24 14.20
CA PRO A 428 40.61 36.88 14.59
C PRO A 428 41.86 36.02 14.80
N HIS A 429 41.93 35.31 15.92
CA HIS A 429 43.02 34.38 16.22
C HIS A 429 42.58 32.94 15.98
N ARG A 430 43.42 32.16 15.32
CA ARG A 430 43.17 30.73 15.03
C ARG A 430 43.14 29.86 16.30
N GLU A 431 43.81 30.32 17.35
CA GLU A 431 43.91 29.68 18.67
C GLU A 431 42.72 29.99 19.59
N ALA A 432 41.81 30.88 19.20
CA ALA A 432 40.67 31.26 20.01
C ALA A 432 39.63 30.12 20.08
N GLY A 433 39.20 29.77 21.29
CA GLY A 433 38.11 28.82 21.50
C GLY A 433 38.37 27.49 20.79
N LEU A 434 37.44 27.07 19.93
CA LEU A 434 37.53 25.84 19.14
C LEU A 434 37.85 26.07 17.65
N VAL A 435 38.24 27.28 17.24
CA VAL A 435 38.40 27.66 15.82
C VAL A 435 39.32 26.68 15.06
N GLU A 436 40.47 26.29 15.62
CA GLU A 436 41.37 25.33 14.98
C GLU A 436 40.76 23.93 14.83
N ALA A 437 40.08 23.43 15.87
CA ALA A 437 39.40 22.14 15.81
C ALA A 437 38.25 22.17 14.80
N LYS A 438 37.47 23.26 14.76
CA LYS A 438 36.39 23.44 13.79
C LYS A 438 36.90 23.44 12.35
N HIS A 439 38.01 24.12 12.09
CA HIS A 439 38.63 24.12 10.76
C HIS A 439 38.96 22.69 10.28
N LYS A 440 39.58 21.87 11.14
CA LYS A 440 39.88 20.46 10.81
C LYS A 440 38.62 19.63 10.59
N LEU A 441 37.61 19.79 11.45
CA LEU A 441 36.33 19.10 11.34
C LEU A 441 35.60 19.46 10.05
N LEU A 442 35.56 20.74 9.66
CA LEU A 442 34.88 21.19 8.44
C LEU A 442 35.61 20.76 7.16
N ASN A 443 36.95 20.78 7.14
CA ASN A 443 37.71 20.21 6.02
C ASN A 443 37.40 18.72 5.84
N LEU A 444 37.31 17.98 6.96
CA LEU A 444 36.94 16.57 6.92
C LEU A 444 35.48 16.38 6.48
N HIS A 445 34.55 17.20 6.95
CA HIS A 445 33.15 17.20 6.51
C HIS A 445 33.04 17.40 4.99
N ILE A 446 33.69 18.44 4.45
CA ILE A 446 33.72 18.72 3.01
C ILE A 446 34.28 17.51 2.23
N LYS A 447 35.37 16.92 2.72
CA LYS A 447 35.96 15.72 2.12
C LYS A 447 34.97 14.56 2.11
N MET A 448 34.36 14.24 3.25
CA MET A 448 33.36 13.16 3.37
C MET A 448 32.16 13.39 2.45
N CYS A 449 31.68 14.63 2.31
CA CYS A 449 30.59 14.96 1.40
C CYS A 449 30.98 14.81 -0.08
N LEU A 450 32.15 15.31 -0.49
CA LEU A 450 32.61 15.25 -1.89
C LEU A 450 32.97 13.84 -2.32
N GLU A 451 33.50 13.02 -1.41
CA GLU A 451 33.85 11.63 -1.68
C GLU A 451 32.66 10.67 -1.48
N GLY A 452 31.49 11.15 -1.03
CA GLY A 452 30.25 10.35 -1.00
C GLY A 452 30.06 9.47 0.23
N TYR A 453 30.53 9.86 1.41
CA TYR A 453 30.30 9.13 2.66
C TYR A 453 28.92 9.49 3.21
N HIS A 454 27.92 8.61 3.14
CA HIS A 454 26.54 8.94 3.53
C HIS A 454 25.86 7.86 4.39
N GLU A 455 26.55 6.76 4.68
CA GLU A 455 26.11 5.79 5.68
C GLU A 455 26.64 6.19 7.05
N VAL A 456 25.79 6.18 8.08
CA VAL A 456 26.11 6.61 9.43
C VAL A 456 25.58 5.64 10.49
N HIS A 457 26.45 5.36 11.47
CA HIS A 457 26.09 4.71 12.71
C HIS A 457 26.30 5.69 13.88
N VAL A 458 25.26 5.85 14.71
CA VAL A 458 25.31 6.69 15.90
C VAL A 458 25.10 5.81 17.12
N HIS A 459 26.00 5.94 18.10
CA HIS A 459 25.91 5.22 19.36
C HIS A 459 26.11 6.20 20.53
N GLN A 460 25.28 6.06 21.55
CA GLN A 460 25.33 6.91 22.74
C GLN A 460 25.29 6.03 23.99
N GLU A 461 26.18 6.32 24.93
CA GLU A 461 26.21 5.72 26.25
C GLU A 461 26.69 6.78 27.24
N ASN A 462 25.86 7.11 28.24
CA ASN A 462 26.14 8.17 29.21
C ASN A 462 26.54 9.50 28.52
N ASP A 463 27.68 10.09 28.90
CA ASP A 463 28.25 11.30 28.33
C ASP A 463 29.01 11.07 27.01
N PHE A 464 29.17 9.82 26.55
CA PHE A 464 29.84 9.48 25.30
C PHE A 464 28.86 9.40 24.12
N LEU A 465 29.25 10.01 23.01
CA LEU A 465 28.52 9.99 21.75
C LEU A 465 29.50 9.70 20.60
N LEU A 466 29.26 8.59 19.91
CA LEU A 466 30.03 8.12 18.78
C LEU A 466 29.22 8.33 17.50
N VAL A 467 29.86 8.91 16.49
CA VAL A 467 29.31 9.04 15.14
C VAL A 467 30.31 8.46 14.16
N HIS A 468 29.96 7.35 13.53
CA HIS A 468 30.76 6.69 12.51
C HIS A 468 30.14 6.96 11.15
N ARG A 469 30.84 7.68 10.28
CA ARG A 469 30.39 8.01 8.92
C ARG A 469 31.21 7.26 7.88
N GLN A 470 30.56 6.52 7.00
CA GLN A 470 31.16 5.55 6.08
C GLN A 470 30.70 5.77 4.63
N HIS A 471 31.58 5.41 3.70
CA HIS A 471 31.29 5.34 2.28
C HIS A 471 30.61 4.01 1.94
N PRO A 472 29.45 3.98 1.27
CA PRO A 472 28.67 2.73 1.09
C PRO A 472 29.36 1.65 0.22
N GLY A 473 30.32 2.05 -0.62
CA GLY A 473 31.06 1.17 -1.54
C GLY A 473 32.29 0.56 -0.87
N SER A 474 33.33 1.38 -0.67
CA SER A 474 34.57 0.97 0.00
C SER A 474 34.42 0.68 1.49
N HIS A 475 33.40 1.23 2.16
CA HIS A 475 33.20 1.19 3.62
C HIS A 475 34.34 1.80 4.46
N ASP A 476 35.26 2.50 3.81
CA ASP A 476 36.12 3.46 4.49
C ASP A 476 35.25 4.46 5.24
N GLY A 477 35.74 4.94 6.37
CA GLY A 477 34.98 5.81 7.22
C GLY A 477 35.81 6.64 8.17
N TYR A 478 35.11 7.50 8.88
CA TYR A 478 35.66 8.28 9.98
C TYR A 478 34.78 8.07 11.20
N LEU A 479 35.41 7.70 12.31
CA LEU A 479 34.76 7.55 13.60
C LEU A 479 35.11 8.75 14.48
N MET A 480 34.08 9.52 14.84
CA MET A 480 34.17 10.59 15.83
C MET A 480 33.69 10.04 17.17
N ILE A 481 34.55 10.12 18.17
CA ILE A 481 34.27 9.77 19.56
C ILE A 481 34.25 11.09 20.33
N SER A 482 33.11 11.45 20.90
CA SER A 482 32.97 12.65 21.72
C SER A 482 32.56 12.31 23.14
N ARG A 483 33.09 13.07 24.10
CA ARG A 483 32.58 13.12 25.47
C ARG A 483 31.93 14.47 25.69
N THR A 484 30.61 14.48 25.65
CA THR A 484 29.79 15.68 25.81
C THR A 484 29.89 16.25 27.23
N ALA A 485 29.59 17.54 27.39
CA ALA A 485 29.69 18.24 28.67
C ALA A 485 28.34 18.83 29.11
N PHE A 486 27.29 18.00 29.08
CA PHE A 486 25.99 18.33 29.64
C PHE A 486 26.00 18.19 31.17
N PRO A 487 25.34 19.08 31.92
CA PRO A 487 25.20 18.94 33.37
C PRO A 487 24.43 17.65 33.75
N GLY A 488 24.86 16.97 34.80
CA GLY A 488 24.10 15.89 35.46
C GLY A 488 24.03 14.54 34.73
N GLN A 489 24.85 14.32 33.69
CA GLN A 489 24.93 13.04 32.98
C GLN A 489 25.73 11.99 33.76
N GLY A 490 25.39 10.70 33.54
CA GLY A 490 26.22 9.58 33.95
C GLY A 490 27.58 9.60 33.22
N THR A 491 28.51 8.74 33.62
CA THR A 491 29.82 8.68 32.95
C THR A 491 30.30 7.26 32.68
N GLY A 492 31.04 7.09 31.59
CA GLY A 492 31.63 5.82 31.16
C GLY A 492 31.02 5.30 29.87
N HIS A 493 31.73 4.38 29.23
CA HIS A 493 31.30 3.74 27.99
C HIS A 493 31.72 2.27 27.99
N SER A 494 31.00 1.46 27.23
CA SER A 494 31.37 0.08 26.90
C SER A 494 32.58 0.06 25.96
N PRO A 495 33.37 -1.04 25.93
CA PRO A 495 34.51 -1.17 25.02
C PRO A 495 34.14 -0.87 23.56
N ILE A 496 34.89 0.03 22.92
CA ILE A 496 34.68 0.41 21.52
C ILE A 496 35.38 -0.63 20.63
N ARG A 497 34.61 -1.50 19.99
CA ARG A 497 35.13 -2.62 19.19
C ARG A 497 34.80 -2.44 17.71
N LEU A 498 35.84 -2.37 16.89
CA LEU A 498 35.74 -2.27 15.44
C LEU A 498 36.10 -3.63 14.82
N ARG A 499 35.09 -4.37 14.38
CA ARG A 499 35.26 -5.73 13.85
C ARG A 499 35.79 -5.71 12.42
N LYS A 500 36.77 -6.57 12.11
CA LYS A 500 37.42 -6.69 10.80
C LYS A 500 37.77 -5.33 10.17
N SER A 501 38.15 -4.39 11.02
CA SER A 501 38.42 -3.00 10.67
C SER A 501 39.81 -2.61 11.16
N GLN A 502 40.47 -1.74 10.43
CA GLN A 502 41.66 -1.02 10.87
C GLN A 502 41.24 0.38 11.32
N ALA A 503 41.96 0.93 12.30
CA ALA A 503 41.75 2.28 12.80
C ALA A 503 43.08 3.03 12.83
N GLU A 504 43.07 4.26 12.36
CA GLU A 504 44.20 5.18 12.34
C GLU A 504 43.80 6.47 13.09
N PHE A 505 44.65 6.91 14.01
CA PHE A 505 44.43 8.16 14.74
C PHE A 505 44.70 9.38 13.85
N LEU A 506 43.74 10.32 13.78
CA LEU A 506 43.92 11.57 13.05
C LEU A 506 44.23 12.74 13.99
N PHE A 507 43.35 13.01 14.95
CA PHE A 507 43.53 14.06 15.96
C PHE A 507 42.57 13.88 17.14
N ALA A 508 42.95 14.42 18.30
CA ALA A 508 42.09 14.53 19.46
C ALA A 508 42.36 15.85 20.21
N TYR A 509 41.29 16.44 20.72
CA TYR A 509 41.32 17.74 21.39
C TYR A 509 40.41 17.74 22.61
N SER A 510 40.79 18.53 23.62
CA SER A 510 39.95 18.91 24.75
C SER A 510 39.84 20.43 24.81
N LEU A 511 38.62 20.97 24.86
CA LEU A 511 38.42 22.41 25.04
C LEU A 511 38.53 22.74 26.53
N LYS A 512 39.51 23.57 26.90
CA LYS A 512 39.70 24.08 28.26
C LYS A 512 39.24 25.53 28.34
N VAL A 513 38.51 25.85 29.39
CA VAL A 513 38.06 27.22 29.69
C VAL A 513 38.82 27.67 30.92
N ASP A 514 39.75 28.60 30.70
CA ASP A 514 40.69 29.09 31.71
C ASP A 514 39.99 30.00 32.73
N SER A 515 38.99 30.76 32.27
CA SER A 515 38.14 31.61 33.11
C SER A 515 36.73 31.69 32.55
N HIS A 516 35.74 31.70 33.46
CA HIS A 516 34.34 31.94 33.11
C HIS A 516 33.97 33.43 33.14
N ASP A 517 34.92 34.29 33.54
CA ASP A 517 34.76 35.74 33.52
C ASP A 517 35.20 36.31 32.16
N PRO A 518 34.30 36.96 31.40
CA PRO A 518 34.65 37.56 30.13
C PRO A 518 35.57 38.76 30.32
N LYS A 519 36.54 38.93 29.40
CA LYS A 519 37.39 40.12 29.37
C LYS A 519 36.54 41.36 29.03
N GLN A 520 36.74 42.45 29.77
CA GLN A 520 36.14 43.74 29.40
C GLN A 520 36.91 44.33 28.22
N SER A 521 36.26 44.43 27.06
CA SER A 521 36.84 44.93 25.81
C SER A 521 35.82 45.81 25.07
N GLU A 522 36.32 46.74 24.25
CA GLU A 522 35.50 47.54 23.33
C GLU A 522 34.92 46.68 22.19
N ASN A 523 35.59 45.56 21.89
CA ASN A 523 35.13 44.57 20.92
C ASN A 523 34.50 43.36 21.62
N LEU A 524 33.76 42.57 20.85
CA LEU A 524 33.24 41.29 21.29
C LEU A 524 34.39 40.27 21.37
N GLU A 525 34.56 39.69 22.55
CA GLU A 525 35.57 38.68 22.84
C GLU A 525 34.92 37.45 23.51
N GLY A 526 35.51 36.30 23.25
CA GLY A 526 35.12 35.04 23.86
C GLY A 526 35.63 34.87 25.29
N LEU A 527 35.25 33.76 25.91
CA LEU A 527 35.86 33.33 27.16
C LEU A 527 37.36 33.01 26.94
N PRO A 528 38.23 33.34 27.91
CA PRO A 528 39.60 32.84 27.92
C PRO A 528 39.58 31.30 27.90
N SER A 529 39.97 30.73 26.77
CA SER A 529 39.90 29.30 26.50
C SER A 529 41.00 28.91 25.50
N HIS A 530 41.40 27.64 25.54
CA HIS A 530 42.38 27.07 24.63
C HIS A 530 42.07 25.60 24.33
N LEU A 531 42.60 25.10 23.22
CA LEU A 531 42.56 23.68 22.86
C LEU A 531 43.79 22.96 23.39
N GLU A 532 43.58 21.94 24.21
CA GLU A 532 44.62 20.99 24.59
C GLU A 532 44.62 19.83 23.58
N THR A 533 45.78 19.49 23.02
CA THR A 533 45.93 18.33 22.15
C THR A 533 46.06 17.07 23.01
N LEU A 534 45.25 16.05 22.72
CA LEU A 534 45.26 14.80 23.47
C LEU A 534 46.14 13.75 22.80
N GLU A 535 46.59 12.77 23.59
CA GLU A 535 47.37 11.64 23.10
C GLU A 535 46.54 10.70 22.20
N SER A 536 47.21 9.97 21.31
CA SER A 536 46.57 8.93 20.50
C SER A 536 45.94 7.86 21.41
N PRO A 537 44.73 7.38 21.10
CA PRO A 537 44.20 6.19 21.77
C PRO A 537 45.10 4.98 21.49
N ARG A 538 45.04 4.00 22.39
CA ARG A 538 45.70 2.71 22.20
C ARG A 538 44.77 1.79 21.40
N PHE A 539 45.37 1.05 20.46
CA PHE A 539 44.65 0.06 19.66
C PHE A 539 45.13 -1.33 20.04
N GLU A 540 44.23 -2.15 20.55
CA GLU A 540 44.53 -3.54 20.89
C GLU A 540 43.82 -4.49 19.92
N GLN A 541 44.59 -5.41 19.35
CA GLN A 541 44.08 -6.42 18.43
C GLN A 541 43.64 -7.65 19.21
N HIS A 542 42.39 -8.05 19.01
CA HIS A 542 41.78 -9.19 19.68
C HIS A 542 41.08 -10.10 18.66
N GLN A 543 40.75 -11.31 19.08
CA GLN A 543 40.00 -12.27 18.26
C GLN A 543 38.97 -12.98 19.12
N ASP A 544 37.74 -13.08 18.63
CA ASP A 544 36.67 -13.88 19.22
C ASP A 544 36.05 -14.83 18.16
N GLU A 545 34.95 -15.48 18.51
CA GLU A 545 34.21 -16.41 17.64
C GLU A 545 33.71 -15.74 16.34
N LYS A 546 33.61 -14.41 16.31
CA LYS A 546 33.18 -13.60 15.16
C LYS A 546 34.36 -13.02 14.37
N GLY A 547 35.59 -13.39 14.71
CA GLY A 547 36.80 -13.00 14.01
C GLY A 547 37.60 -11.91 14.73
N GLN A 548 38.49 -11.27 13.98
CA GLN A 548 39.40 -10.24 14.51
C GLN A 548 38.66 -8.92 14.74
N PHE A 549 39.01 -8.22 15.81
CA PHE A 549 38.53 -6.87 16.08
C PHE A 549 39.61 -6.01 16.74
N VAL A 550 39.53 -4.70 16.47
CA VAL A 550 40.34 -3.69 17.15
C VAL A 550 39.53 -3.10 18.28
N GLU A 551 40.07 -3.15 19.50
CA GLU A 551 39.55 -2.41 20.64
C GLU A 551 40.24 -1.03 20.72
N VAL A 552 39.44 0.03 20.75
CA VAL A 552 39.91 1.42 20.87
C VAL A 552 39.87 1.83 22.33
N ILE A 553 41.04 2.02 22.93
CA ILE A 553 41.19 2.41 24.34
C ILE A 553 41.51 3.90 24.40
N ILE A 554 40.52 4.68 24.86
CA ILE A 554 40.62 6.13 25.04
C ILE A 554 41.55 6.47 26.21
N PRO A 555 42.40 7.52 26.10
CA PRO A 555 43.30 7.91 27.18
C PRO A 555 42.55 8.46 28.40
N GLU A 556 43.14 8.32 29.59
CA GLU A 556 42.49 8.71 30.87
C GLU A 556 42.20 10.21 30.96
N ASN A 557 42.94 11.07 30.25
CA ASN A 557 42.76 12.52 30.22
C ASN A 557 41.61 13.00 29.29
N PHE A 558 40.79 12.08 28.76
CA PHE A 558 39.63 12.39 27.91
C PHE A 558 38.45 12.95 28.73
N ALA A 559 38.57 14.20 29.18
CA ALA A 559 37.58 14.89 30.01
C ALA A 559 36.30 15.30 29.22
N PRO A 560 35.18 15.62 29.89
CA PRO A 560 34.03 16.23 29.21
C PRO A 560 34.43 17.47 28.41
N GLY A 561 33.90 17.60 27.20
CA GLY A 561 34.32 18.62 26.22
C GLY A 561 35.49 18.18 25.34
N SER A 562 35.67 16.87 25.16
CA SER A 562 36.76 16.30 24.34
C SER A 562 36.24 15.50 23.15
N ILE A 563 37.05 15.45 22.09
CA ILE A 563 36.80 14.67 20.88
C ILE A 563 38.04 13.88 20.47
N CYS A 564 37.84 12.73 19.82
CA CYS A 564 38.86 11.94 19.15
C CYS A 564 38.31 11.51 17.80
N VAL A 565 39.08 11.75 16.74
CA VAL A 565 38.70 11.39 15.37
C VAL A 565 39.67 10.35 14.83
N LEU A 566 39.09 9.25 14.36
CA LEU A 566 39.79 8.13 13.77
C LEU A 566 39.39 7.97 12.31
N LYS A 567 40.34 7.63 11.45
CA LYS A 567 40.04 7.04 10.14
C LYS A 567 39.87 5.54 10.33
N THR A 568 38.81 4.98 9.78
CA THR A 568 38.54 3.54 9.80
C THR A 568 38.57 3.02 8.37
N SER A 569 39.10 1.83 8.17
CA SER A 569 39.01 1.13 6.89
C SER A 569 38.72 -0.33 7.13
N ILE A 570 37.90 -0.93 6.29
CA ILE A 570 37.70 -2.39 6.30
C ILE A 570 38.50 -3.09 5.19
N GLY A 571 39.25 -2.34 4.37
CA GLY A 571 40.13 -2.82 3.29
C GLY A 571 39.52 -2.73 1.89
N ASP A 572 40.32 -2.98 0.85
CA ASP A 572 39.94 -2.71 -0.56
C ASP A 572 39.02 -3.78 -1.20
N GLN A 573 38.61 -4.80 -0.45
CA GLN A 573 37.90 -5.95 -1.02
C GLN A 573 36.42 -5.68 -1.33
N TYR A 574 35.79 -4.68 -0.70
CA TYR A 574 34.33 -4.49 -0.74
C TYR A 574 33.83 -4.00 -2.09
N ASP A 575 34.55 -3.09 -2.74
CA ASP A 575 34.22 -2.66 -4.11
C ASP A 575 34.23 -3.84 -5.08
N ARG A 576 35.17 -4.77 -4.90
CA ARG A 576 35.23 -6.01 -5.67
C ARG A 576 34.06 -6.92 -5.35
N VAL A 577 33.75 -7.15 -4.06
CA VAL A 577 32.63 -8.00 -3.64
C VAL A 577 31.31 -7.44 -4.18
N HIS A 578 31.09 -6.14 -4.05
CA HIS A 578 29.92 -5.44 -4.56
C HIS A 578 29.72 -5.64 -6.07
N LYS A 579 30.75 -5.35 -6.87
CA LYS A 579 30.70 -5.58 -8.33
C LYS A 579 30.45 -7.05 -8.68
N MET A 580 31.06 -7.98 -7.95
CA MET A 580 30.88 -9.43 -8.19
C MET A 580 29.49 -9.94 -7.81
N VAL A 581 28.85 -9.39 -6.78
CA VAL A 581 27.51 -9.79 -6.33
C VAL A 581 26.40 -9.17 -7.20
N MET A 582 26.64 -7.98 -7.75
CA MET A 582 25.69 -7.30 -8.65
C MET A 582 25.78 -7.77 -10.11
N SER A 583 26.69 -8.67 -10.44
CA SER A 583 26.89 -9.14 -11.81
C SER A 583 26.67 -10.64 -11.97
N ILE A 584 25.90 -10.99 -13.00
CA ILE A 584 25.67 -12.37 -13.43
C ILE A 584 25.57 -12.43 -14.96
N ASP A 585 26.49 -13.18 -15.57
CA ASP A 585 26.52 -13.36 -17.02
C ASP A 585 25.33 -14.18 -17.51
N ASP A 586 24.87 -13.93 -18.74
CA ASP A 586 23.80 -14.72 -19.37
C ASP A 586 24.16 -16.21 -19.45
N ASN A 587 25.45 -16.52 -19.63
CA ASN A 587 25.94 -17.91 -19.72
C ASN A 587 25.68 -18.72 -18.43
N VAL A 588 25.53 -18.09 -17.27
CA VAL A 588 25.26 -18.76 -16.00
C VAL A 588 23.86 -19.40 -15.99
N VAL A 589 22.89 -18.75 -16.62
CA VAL A 589 21.48 -19.18 -16.64
C VAL A 589 21.05 -19.78 -17.98
N LYS A 590 21.84 -19.60 -19.04
CA LYS A 590 21.52 -20.01 -20.42
C LYS A 590 21.10 -21.49 -20.56
N GLY A 591 21.65 -22.37 -19.73
CA GLY A 591 21.34 -23.80 -19.75
C GLY A 591 20.09 -24.21 -18.94
N LEU A 592 19.48 -23.29 -18.19
CA LEU A 592 18.31 -23.59 -17.37
C LEU A 592 17.07 -23.68 -18.26
N ASP A 593 16.35 -24.80 -18.20
CA ASP A 593 15.00 -24.88 -18.76
C ASP A 593 13.96 -24.40 -17.73
N LEU A 594 12.68 -24.40 -18.10
CA LEU A 594 11.60 -23.94 -17.21
C LEU A 594 11.46 -24.81 -15.95
N LEU A 595 11.83 -26.10 -16.00
CA LEU A 595 11.76 -26.99 -14.83
C LEU A 595 12.90 -26.71 -13.85
N ALA A 596 14.10 -26.45 -14.34
CA ALA A 596 15.22 -25.96 -13.54
C ALA A 596 14.91 -24.57 -12.96
N CYS A 597 14.24 -23.69 -13.72
CA CYS A 597 13.78 -22.40 -13.21
C CYS A 597 12.76 -22.56 -12.07
N ASN A 598 11.85 -23.54 -12.13
CA ASN A 598 10.95 -23.88 -11.02
C ASN A 598 11.74 -24.25 -9.75
N VAL A 599 12.76 -25.10 -9.88
CA VAL A 599 13.64 -25.50 -8.76
C VAL A 599 14.32 -24.29 -8.15
N VAL A 600 14.87 -23.38 -8.97
CA VAL A 600 15.60 -22.21 -8.49
C VAL A 600 14.68 -21.18 -7.83
N LEU A 601 13.51 -20.93 -8.41
CA LEU A 601 12.63 -19.84 -7.97
C LEU A 601 11.63 -20.26 -6.89
N TYR A 602 11.01 -21.43 -6.99
CA TYR A 602 9.78 -21.77 -6.26
C TYR A 602 9.95 -22.95 -5.30
N ARG A 603 9.33 -24.10 -5.59
CA ARG A 603 9.21 -25.28 -4.69
C ARG A 603 8.60 -24.93 -3.34
N CYS A 604 7.30 -25.17 -3.18
CA CYS A 604 6.70 -25.08 -1.84
C CYS A 604 7.17 -26.24 -0.95
N GLU A 605 6.92 -26.17 0.35
CA GLU A 605 7.51 -27.11 1.32
C GLU A 605 7.24 -28.57 1.01
N SER A 606 6.00 -28.92 0.65
CA SER A 606 5.61 -30.29 0.29
C SER A 606 6.35 -30.79 -0.96
N GLU A 607 6.50 -29.96 -1.99
CA GLU A 607 7.25 -30.32 -3.21
C GLU A 607 8.74 -30.49 -2.95
N GLU A 608 9.33 -29.63 -2.11
CA GLU A 608 10.73 -29.71 -1.74
C GLU A 608 11.01 -30.99 -0.94
N ARG A 609 10.16 -31.31 0.04
CA ARG A 609 10.27 -32.55 0.84
C ARG A 609 10.08 -33.81 0.01
N ASP A 610 9.24 -33.77 -1.03
CA ASP A 610 9.04 -34.91 -1.91
C ASP A 610 10.26 -35.23 -2.77
N SER A 611 11.00 -34.20 -3.20
CA SER A 611 12.22 -34.37 -4.00
C SER A 611 13.48 -34.57 -3.14
N VAL A 612 13.49 -33.96 -1.95
CA VAL A 612 14.61 -33.94 -1.00
C VAL A 612 14.07 -34.30 0.40
N PRO A 613 14.17 -35.57 0.85
CA PRO A 613 13.52 -36.03 2.09
C PRO A 613 13.90 -35.28 3.38
N HIS A 614 15.13 -34.76 3.45
CA HIS A 614 15.61 -33.92 4.57
C HIS A 614 15.51 -32.41 4.27
N GLY A 615 14.92 -32.05 3.15
CA GLY A 615 14.70 -30.68 2.71
C GLY A 615 13.46 -30.06 3.34
N GLY A 616 13.03 -28.96 2.74
CA GLY A 616 11.93 -28.11 3.21
C GLY A 616 12.26 -26.64 2.99
N VAL A 617 11.38 -25.76 3.46
CA VAL A 617 11.57 -24.31 3.37
C VAL A 617 12.48 -23.80 4.50
N TYR A 618 13.22 -22.72 4.25
CA TYR A 618 14.03 -22.10 5.29
C TYR A 618 13.11 -21.50 6.36
N ASN A 619 13.38 -21.79 7.64
CA ASN A 619 12.65 -21.22 8.76
C ASN A 619 13.47 -20.10 9.39
N ILE A 620 13.00 -18.86 9.24
CA ILE A 620 13.64 -17.68 9.81
C ILE A 620 13.27 -17.61 11.29
N PRO A 621 14.23 -17.63 12.23
CA PRO A 621 13.96 -17.51 13.66
C PRO A 621 13.14 -16.25 13.97
N ASN A 622 12.14 -16.36 14.84
CA ASN A 622 11.22 -15.28 15.21
C ASN A 622 10.37 -14.70 14.06
N PHE A 623 10.27 -15.42 12.93
CA PHE A 623 9.42 -15.03 11.79
C PHE A 623 8.57 -16.20 11.28
N GLY A 624 9.20 -17.32 10.88
CA GLY A 624 8.52 -18.49 10.33
C GLY A 624 9.14 -19.03 9.05
N GLY A 625 8.51 -20.05 8.48
CA GLY A 625 8.91 -20.70 7.23
C GLY A 625 8.63 -19.81 6.01
N LEU A 626 9.54 -19.82 5.03
CA LEU A 626 9.27 -19.25 3.72
C LEU A 626 8.16 -20.03 3.00
N VAL A 627 7.40 -19.37 2.13
CA VAL A 627 6.36 -20.04 1.32
C VAL A 627 6.95 -20.90 0.19
N TYR A 628 8.15 -20.54 -0.25
CA TYR A 628 8.95 -21.24 -1.26
C TYR A 628 10.36 -21.48 -0.74
N ALA A 629 10.96 -22.60 -1.12
CA ALA A 629 12.34 -22.93 -0.82
C ALA A 629 13.35 -22.17 -1.71
N GLY A 630 12.92 -21.82 -2.93
CA GLY A 630 13.71 -21.07 -3.90
C GLY A 630 13.79 -19.56 -3.65
N LEU A 631 14.39 -18.84 -4.60
CA LEU A 631 14.69 -17.41 -4.49
C LEU A 631 13.42 -16.55 -4.32
N GLN A 632 12.26 -16.95 -4.86
CA GLN A 632 11.00 -16.25 -4.64
C GLN A 632 10.64 -16.18 -3.15
N GLY A 633 10.92 -17.24 -2.39
CA GLY A 633 10.63 -17.27 -0.95
C GLY A 633 11.36 -16.17 -0.20
N PHE A 634 12.66 -16.02 -0.47
CA PHE A 634 13.46 -14.93 0.09
C PHE A 634 13.03 -13.57 -0.44
N MET A 635 12.81 -13.42 -1.75
CA MET A 635 12.40 -12.14 -2.35
C MET A 635 11.07 -11.63 -1.80
N SER A 636 10.12 -12.51 -1.52
CA SER A 636 8.82 -12.14 -0.96
C SER A 636 8.94 -11.50 0.42
N VAL A 637 9.96 -11.87 1.19
CA VAL A 637 10.30 -11.25 2.48
C VAL A 637 11.19 -10.01 2.28
N LEU A 638 12.21 -10.14 1.42
CA LEU A 638 13.19 -9.08 1.16
C LEU A 638 12.59 -7.84 0.52
N ASN A 639 11.54 -7.94 -0.31
CA ASN A 639 10.93 -6.79 -0.97
C ASN A 639 10.54 -5.68 0.03
N SER A 640 9.92 -6.04 1.15
CA SER A 640 9.55 -5.07 2.19
C SER A 640 10.77 -4.57 2.98
N ILE A 641 11.73 -5.47 3.28
CA ILE A 641 12.97 -5.13 3.99
C ILE A 641 13.77 -4.10 3.20
N ILE A 642 13.93 -4.31 1.89
CA ILE A 642 14.67 -3.43 0.99
C ILE A 642 13.91 -2.09 0.86
N ALA A 643 12.60 -2.14 0.61
CA ALA A 643 11.78 -0.93 0.43
C ALA A 643 11.79 0.01 1.63
N ASN A 644 11.82 -0.55 2.85
CA ASN A 644 11.78 0.20 4.10
C ASN A 644 13.15 0.31 4.79
N ASN A 645 14.20 -0.27 4.19
CA ASN A 645 15.52 -0.43 4.80
C ASN A 645 15.44 -1.00 6.24
N ASP A 646 14.58 -2.01 6.44
CA ASP A 646 14.30 -2.61 7.75
C ASP A 646 15.42 -3.56 8.18
N LEU A 647 16.56 -2.98 8.56
CA LEU A 647 17.71 -3.72 9.07
C LEU A 647 17.41 -4.40 10.43
N GLY A 648 16.27 -4.11 11.06
CA GLY A 648 15.78 -4.74 12.30
C GLY A 648 14.96 -6.01 12.06
N HIS A 649 14.70 -6.40 10.81
CA HIS A 649 13.91 -7.58 10.51
C HIS A 649 14.59 -8.88 11.02
N PRO A 650 13.82 -9.89 11.49
CA PRO A 650 14.39 -11.16 11.97
C PRO A 650 15.29 -11.90 10.96
N LEU A 651 15.05 -11.73 9.66
CA LEU A 651 15.95 -12.23 8.61
C LEU A 651 17.33 -11.57 8.67
N CYS A 652 17.40 -10.25 8.88
CA CYS A 652 18.66 -9.53 9.02
C CYS A 652 19.40 -9.95 10.29
N ASP A 653 18.68 -10.18 11.40
CA ASP A 653 19.28 -10.75 12.63
C ASP A 653 19.86 -12.14 12.40
N ASN A 654 19.12 -13.01 11.71
CA ASN A 654 19.60 -14.34 11.36
C ASN A 654 20.86 -14.29 10.47
N LEU A 655 20.88 -13.41 9.47
CA LEU A 655 22.02 -13.20 8.58
C LEU A 655 23.26 -12.64 9.30
N ARG A 656 23.06 -11.79 10.32
CA ARG A 656 24.14 -11.34 11.21
C ARG A 656 24.62 -12.43 12.17
N ALA A 657 23.74 -13.35 12.55
CA ALA A 657 24.05 -14.41 13.50
C ALA A 657 24.85 -15.56 12.86
N GLY A 658 24.69 -15.81 11.56
CA GLY A 658 25.47 -16.84 10.87
C GLY A 658 25.10 -17.05 9.40
N PRO A 659 25.85 -17.89 8.67
CA PRO A 659 25.76 -18.02 7.22
C PRO A 659 24.66 -18.97 6.74
N TRP A 660 23.76 -19.43 7.62
CA TRP A 660 22.87 -20.55 7.35
C TRP A 660 21.93 -20.31 6.16
N ALA A 661 21.43 -19.09 5.98
CA ALA A 661 20.57 -18.75 4.83
C ALA A 661 21.34 -18.76 3.50
N LEU A 662 22.60 -18.29 3.49
CA LEU A 662 23.50 -18.38 2.33
C LEU A 662 23.74 -19.84 1.94
N GLU A 663 24.08 -20.66 2.94
CA GLU A 663 24.36 -22.09 2.75
C GLU A 663 23.12 -22.85 2.31
N TYR A 664 21.97 -22.59 2.92
CA TYR A 664 20.69 -23.18 2.53
C TYR A 664 20.39 -22.94 1.05
N THR A 665 20.55 -21.69 0.59
CA THR A 665 20.24 -21.27 -0.79
C THR A 665 20.98 -22.11 -1.83
N VAL A 666 22.28 -22.38 -1.61
CA VAL A 666 23.09 -23.17 -2.56
C VAL A 666 23.00 -24.67 -2.31
N ASN A 667 22.94 -25.11 -1.05
CA ASN A 667 22.90 -26.53 -0.69
C ASN A 667 21.65 -27.22 -1.25
N ARG A 668 20.50 -26.54 -1.23
CA ARG A 668 19.29 -27.12 -1.82
C ARG A 668 19.45 -27.37 -3.33
N LEU A 669 20.09 -26.47 -4.07
CA LEU A 669 20.29 -26.63 -5.52
C LEU A 669 21.21 -27.82 -5.84
N ARG A 670 22.17 -28.12 -4.96
CA ARG A 670 23.07 -29.29 -5.11
C ARG A 670 22.31 -30.60 -5.08
N GLU A 671 21.26 -30.72 -4.27
CA GLU A 671 20.42 -31.92 -4.20
C GLU A 671 19.69 -32.19 -5.53
N TYR A 672 19.37 -31.13 -6.28
CA TYR A 672 18.71 -31.19 -7.58
C TYR A 672 19.67 -31.35 -8.76
N LYS A 673 20.98 -31.15 -8.56
CA LYS A 673 21.99 -31.22 -9.63
C LYS A 673 21.97 -32.57 -10.38
N LYS A 674 21.62 -33.66 -9.69
CA LYS A 674 21.52 -35.00 -10.28
C LYS A 674 20.45 -35.07 -11.38
N ASP A 675 19.35 -34.34 -11.22
CA ASP A 675 18.20 -34.32 -12.12
C ASP A 675 18.30 -33.15 -13.11
N TYR A 676 18.95 -32.05 -12.70
CA TYR A 676 19.15 -30.84 -13.49
C TYR A 676 20.63 -30.43 -13.52
N PRO A 677 21.46 -31.07 -14.36
CA PRO A 677 22.90 -30.78 -14.44
C PRO A 677 23.23 -29.33 -14.82
N SER A 678 22.32 -28.64 -15.51
CA SER A 678 22.47 -27.23 -15.89
C SER A 678 22.52 -26.26 -14.71
N LEU A 679 22.14 -26.70 -13.50
CA LEU A 679 22.28 -25.92 -12.27
C LEU A 679 23.75 -25.69 -11.87
N ASP A 680 24.70 -26.47 -12.40
CA ASP A 680 26.11 -26.42 -11.99
C ASP A 680 26.75 -25.03 -12.16
N SER A 681 26.44 -24.34 -13.25
CA SER A 681 26.95 -22.99 -13.51
C SER A 681 26.41 -21.98 -12.49
N LEU A 682 25.13 -22.08 -12.12
CA LEU A 682 24.52 -21.22 -11.11
C LEU A 682 25.01 -21.54 -9.70
N ILE A 683 25.20 -22.83 -9.38
CA ILE A 683 25.78 -23.27 -8.11
C ILE A 683 27.20 -22.72 -7.95
N SER A 684 28.03 -22.85 -9.00
CA SER A 684 29.40 -22.31 -9.02
C SER A 684 29.39 -20.79 -8.86
N TRP A 685 28.45 -20.10 -9.51
CA TRP A 685 28.28 -18.67 -9.34
C TRP A 685 27.98 -18.31 -7.90
N PHE A 686 27.03 -18.99 -7.24
CA PHE A 686 26.72 -18.78 -5.82
C PHE A 686 27.91 -19.06 -4.91
N ASP A 687 28.63 -20.17 -5.12
CA ASP A 687 29.77 -20.56 -4.28
C ASP A 687 30.88 -19.50 -4.26
N GLU A 688 31.23 -18.97 -5.43
CA GLU A 688 32.22 -17.90 -5.55
C GLU A 688 31.84 -16.65 -4.75
N ARG A 689 30.55 -16.28 -4.69
CA ARG A 689 30.09 -15.08 -3.98
C ARG A 689 29.83 -15.34 -2.49
N ILE A 690 29.31 -16.50 -2.12
CA ILE A 690 29.05 -16.87 -0.72
C ILE A 690 30.36 -16.86 0.09
N VAL A 691 31.46 -17.34 -0.48
CA VAL A 691 32.79 -17.28 0.15
C VAL A 691 33.19 -15.84 0.46
N LEU A 692 32.96 -14.91 -0.48
CA LEU A 692 33.24 -13.50 -0.28
C LEU A 692 32.35 -12.86 0.78
N ILE A 693 31.05 -13.17 0.77
CA ILE A 693 30.08 -12.60 1.71
C ILE A 693 30.35 -13.06 3.15
N LYS A 694 30.77 -14.32 3.34
CA LYS A 694 31.15 -14.86 4.66
C LYS A 694 32.36 -14.16 5.27
N ASP A 695 33.24 -13.60 4.45
CA ASP A 695 34.40 -12.86 4.93
C ASP A 695 34.07 -11.42 5.36
N LEU A 696 32.90 -10.90 5.00
CA LEU A 696 32.47 -9.56 5.39
C LEU A 696 32.21 -9.46 6.91
N PRO A 697 32.21 -8.24 7.47
CA PRO A 697 31.68 -7.95 8.80
C PRO A 697 30.19 -8.29 8.88
N ASP A 698 29.75 -8.85 10.02
CA ASP A 698 28.37 -9.32 10.24
C ASP A 698 27.32 -8.28 9.80
N PHE A 699 27.55 -6.99 10.10
CA PHE A 699 26.60 -5.91 9.81
C PHE A 699 26.38 -5.65 8.31
N LEU A 700 27.29 -6.09 7.43
CA LEU A 700 27.13 -5.97 5.97
C LEU A 700 26.49 -7.21 5.35
N VAL A 701 26.52 -8.36 6.02
CA VAL A 701 25.99 -9.63 5.48
C VAL A 701 24.52 -9.51 5.03
N PRO A 702 23.60 -8.84 5.76
CA PRO A 702 22.24 -8.65 5.28
C PRO A 702 22.13 -7.96 3.91
N LYS A 703 22.88 -6.88 3.70
CA LYS A 703 22.90 -6.11 2.44
C LYS A 703 23.37 -6.98 1.28
N TYR A 704 24.51 -7.64 1.44
CA TYR A 704 25.10 -8.43 0.36
C TYR A 704 24.36 -9.75 0.11
N PHE A 705 23.71 -10.34 1.12
CA PHE A 705 22.78 -11.44 0.90
C PHE A 705 21.57 -11.01 0.07
N ALA A 706 20.96 -9.87 0.41
CA ALA A 706 19.84 -9.33 -0.35
C ALA A 706 20.24 -9.01 -1.80
N LEU A 707 21.43 -8.42 -2.02
CA LEU A 707 21.96 -8.18 -3.37
C LEU A 707 22.16 -9.49 -4.12
N LEU A 708 22.76 -10.50 -3.48
CA LEU A 708 23.01 -11.80 -4.10
C LEU A 708 21.71 -12.47 -4.55
N VAL A 709 20.71 -12.53 -3.66
CA VAL A 709 19.42 -13.14 -3.95
C VAL A 709 18.69 -12.36 -5.04
N LYS A 710 18.65 -11.03 -4.96
CA LYS A 710 17.99 -10.18 -5.96
C LYS A 710 18.63 -10.31 -7.33
N THR A 711 19.95 -10.22 -7.43
CA THR A 711 20.69 -10.38 -8.70
C THR A 711 20.40 -11.73 -9.34
N ALA A 712 20.45 -12.81 -8.56
CA ALA A 712 20.14 -14.15 -9.06
C ALA A 712 18.66 -14.28 -9.46
N TYR A 713 17.74 -13.77 -8.63
CA TYR A 713 16.30 -13.81 -8.88
C TYR A 713 15.95 -13.07 -10.17
N ASP A 714 16.36 -11.81 -10.32
CA ASP A 714 16.06 -10.99 -11.49
C ASP A 714 16.57 -11.64 -12.78
N LYS A 715 17.78 -12.24 -12.72
CA LYS A 715 18.37 -12.93 -13.86
C LYS A 715 17.61 -14.19 -14.24
N VAL A 716 17.29 -15.05 -13.27
CA VAL A 716 16.59 -16.31 -13.49
C VAL A 716 15.14 -16.06 -13.88
N TYR A 717 14.48 -15.06 -13.28
CA TYR A 717 13.12 -14.64 -13.62
C TYR A 717 13.06 -14.12 -15.06
N LYS A 718 13.98 -13.22 -15.45
CA LYS A 718 14.09 -12.73 -16.84
C LYS A 718 14.39 -13.85 -17.83
N HIS A 719 15.27 -14.79 -17.47
CA HIS A 719 15.58 -15.96 -18.28
C HIS A 719 14.33 -16.85 -18.46
N ALA A 720 13.62 -17.17 -17.38
CA ALA A 720 12.39 -17.95 -17.44
C ALA A 720 11.34 -17.29 -18.34
N LEU A 721 11.14 -15.96 -18.24
CA LEU A 721 10.26 -15.22 -19.14
C LEU A 721 10.69 -15.33 -20.61
N SER A 722 11.99 -15.30 -20.91
CA SER A 722 12.51 -15.41 -22.28
C SER A 722 12.26 -16.76 -22.94
N LEU A 723 11.96 -17.80 -22.14
CA LEU A 723 11.59 -19.14 -22.62
C LEU A 723 10.09 -19.29 -22.88
N LEU A 724 9.26 -18.31 -22.48
CA LEU A 724 7.81 -18.32 -22.70
C LEU A 724 7.46 -17.63 -24.04
N SER A 725 6.18 -17.64 -24.41
CA SER A 725 5.71 -17.05 -25.67
C SER A 725 5.92 -15.54 -25.79
N PRO A 726 5.90 -14.97 -27.01
CA PRO A 726 6.01 -13.53 -27.24
C PRO A 726 4.99 -12.69 -26.45
N LEU A 727 3.75 -13.16 -26.31
CA LEU A 727 2.71 -12.51 -25.49
C LEU A 727 3.19 -12.25 -24.06
N ILE A 728 3.85 -13.24 -23.46
CA ILE A 728 4.36 -13.12 -22.09
C ILE A 728 5.62 -12.25 -22.05
N GLN A 729 6.54 -12.44 -23.00
CA GLN A 729 7.80 -11.66 -23.07
C GLN A 729 7.54 -10.15 -23.20
N HIS A 730 6.61 -9.77 -24.07
CA HIS A 730 6.27 -8.39 -24.39
C HIS A 730 5.08 -7.85 -23.60
N GLY A 731 4.42 -8.71 -22.82
CA GLY A 731 3.32 -8.32 -21.92
C GLY A 731 3.78 -7.36 -20.82
N ASP A 732 2.80 -6.68 -20.23
CA ASP A 732 3.03 -5.88 -19.04
C ASP A 732 3.39 -6.75 -17.81
N THR A 733 3.69 -6.11 -16.68
CA THR A 733 4.05 -6.82 -15.45
C THR A 733 3.00 -7.84 -15.02
N PHE A 734 1.71 -7.54 -15.22
CA PHE A 734 0.63 -8.44 -14.80
C PHE A 734 0.56 -9.69 -15.69
N ILE A 735 0.65 -9.53 -17.01
CA ILE A 735 0.70 -10.67 -17.95
C ILE A 735 1.93 -11.55 -17.66
N LYS A 736 3.08 -10.94 -17.36
CA LYS A 736 4.30 -11.66 -16.96
C LYS A 736 4.11 -12.46 -15.66
N GLN A 737 3.48 -11.88 -14.65
CA GLN A 737 3.19 -12.54 -13.38
C GLN A 737 2.18 -13.69 -13.54
N LEU A 738 1.16 -13.51 -14.38
CA LEU A 738 0.25 -14.60 -14.72
C LEU A 738 1.00 -15.71 -15.48
N GLY A 739 1.80 -15.36 -16.48
CA GLY A 739 2.58 -16.30 -17.29
C GLY A 739 3.58 -17.10 -16.47
N ILE A 740 4.29 -16.46 -15.52
CA ILE A 740 5.26 -17.15 -14.65
C ILE A 740 4.59 -18.11 -13.67
N THR A 741 3.28 -17.99 -13.43
CA THR A 741 2.52 -19.01 -12.68
C THR A 741 2.63 -20.38 -13.36
N SER A 742 2.82 -20.45 -14.69
CA SER A 742 3.12 -21.72 -15.39
C SER A 742 4.37 -22.41 -14.84
N VAL A 743 5.40 -21.62 -14.51
CA VAL A 743 6.65 -22.11 -13.92
C VAL A 743 6.44 -22.52 -12.48
N GLN A 744 5.53 -21.88 -11.73
CA GLN A 744 5.16 -22.31 -10.38
C GLN A 744 4.49 -23.70 -10.41
N MET A 745 3.52 -23.88 -11.31
CA MET A 745 2.61 -25.04 -11.29
C MET A 745 3.19 -26.30 -11.93
N VAL A 746 4.15 -26.18 -12.85
CA VAL A 746 4.70 -27.33 -13.56
C VAL A 746 6.08 -27.66 -13.02
N CYS A 747 6.19 -28.80 -12.35
CA CYS A 747 7.44 -29.33 -11.89
C CYS A 747 7.46 -30.86 -12.03
N GLN A 748 8.65 -31.44 -11.91
CA GLN A 748 8.84 -32.88 -11.85
C GLN A 748 9.03 -33.30 -10.39
N LEU A 749 8.33 -34.36 -9.99
CA LEU A 749 8.30 -34.89 -8.62
C LEU A 749 8.41 -36.41 -8.60
N PRO A 750 9.06 -37.00 -7.58
CA PRO A 750 9.08 -38.45 -7.41
C PRO A 750 7.69 -39.07 -7.16
N SER A 751 6.84 -38.40 -6.37
CA SER A 751 5.53 -38.96 -5.99
C SER A 751 4.44 -38.86 -7.05
N ALA A 752 4.54 -37.88 -7.95
CA ALA A 752 3.47 -37.47 -8.85
C ALA A 752 3.99 -37.18 -10.26
N GLY A 753 3.22 -37.55 -11.27
CA GLY A 753 3.57 -37.39 -12.67
C GLY A 753 2.44 -37.80 -13.61
N LEU A 754 2.79 -38.06 -14.86
CA LEU A 754 1.87 -38.45 -15.94
C LEU A 754 2.06 -39.92 -16.36
N CYS A 755 2.94 -40.65 -15.69
CA CYS A 755 3.29 -42.03 -15.97
C CYS A 755 3.35 -42.82 -14.66
N PRO A 756 2.86 -44.07 -14.62
CA PRO A 756 2.76 -44.80 -13.35
C PRO A 756 4.12 -45.24 -12.81
N THR A 757 5.13 -45.36 -13.67
CA THR A 757 6.44 -45.94 -13.35
C THR A 757 7.60 -44.94 -13.48
N LYS A 758 7.38 -43.78 -14.08
CA LYS A 758 8.41 -42.76 -14.29
C LYS A 758 7.95 -41.43 -13.72
N SER A 759 8.85 -40.74 -13.04
CA SER A 759 8.66 -39.34 -12.71
C SER A 759 8.69 -38.53 -14.00
N THR A 760 7.64 -37.74 -14.24
CA THR A 760 7.54 -36.84 -15.39
C THR A 760 7.03 -35.48 -14.94
N PRO A 761 7.30 -34.41 -15.69
CA PRO A 761 6.74 -33.09 -15.41
C PRO A 761 5.21 -33.14 -15.40
N SER A 762 4.60 -32.54 -14.38
CA SER A 762 3.14 -32.49 -14.25
C SER A 762 2.68 -31.16 -13.67
N LEU A 763 1.52 -30.70 -14.13
CA LEU A 763 0.85 -29.49 -13.67
C LEU A 763 0.09 -29.79 -12.37
N ALA A 764 0.41 -29.05 -11.30
CA ALA A 764 -0.35 -29.04 -10.06
C ALA A 764 -1.65 -28.26 -10.22
N ALA A 765 -2.72 -28.67 -9.51
CA ALA A 765 -3.94 -27.86 -9.42
C ALA A 765 -3.67 -26.52 -8.68
N GLY A 766 -2.85 -26.57 -7.62
CA GLY A 766 -2.16 -25.42 -7.09
C GLY A 766 -1.61 -25.59 -5.67
N LEU A 767 -1.06 -24.51 -5.14
CA LEU A 767 -0.13 -24.55 -4.01
C LEU A 767 -0.74 -23.87 -2.76
N PRO A 768 -0.51 -24.41 -1.55
CA PRO A 768 0.30 -25.59 -1.23
C PRO A 768 -0.47 -26.92 -1.12
N HIS A 769 -1.79 -26.94 -1.32
CA HIS A 769 -2.60 -28.11 -0.96
C HIS A 769 -2.59 -29.24 -2.01
N PHE A 770 -2.43 -28.91 -3.30
CA PHE A 770 -2.55 -29.87 -4.41
C PHE A 770 -1.23 -30.08 -5.15
N THR A 771 -0.22 -30.53 -4.42
CA THR A 771 1.17 -30.44 -4.86
C THR A 771 1.87 -31.78 -5.09
N THR A 772 1.53 -32.82 -4.32
CA THR A 772 2.29 -34.08 -4.30
C THR A 772 1.36 -35.29 -4.29
N HIS A 773 1.92 -36.47 -4.55
CA HIS A 773 1.21 -37.76 -4.58
C HIS A 773 -0.05 -37.72 -5.47
N HIS A 774 -1.12 -38.39 -5.04
CA HIS A 774 -2.39 -38.47 -5.75
C HIS A 774 -3.14 -37.13 -5.81
N MET A 775 -2.79 -36.15 -4.96
CA MET A 775 -3.46 -34.85 -4.86
C MET A 775 -2.93 -33.82 -5.86
N ARG A 776 -1.89 -34.11 -6.63
CA ARG A 776 -1.29 -33.13 -7.54
C ARG A 776 -2.09 -32.90 -8.82
N VAL A 777 -2.40 -33.99 -9.51
CA VAL A 777 -2.87 -33.95 -10.91
C VAL A 777 -4.36 -34.28 -10.97
N TRP A 778 -5.15 -33.23 -11.18
CA TRP A 778 -6.61 -33.31 -11.32
C TRP A 778 -7.01 -33.04 -12.77
N GLY A 779 -7.75 -33.97 -13.39
CA GLY A 779 -8.15 -33.91 -14.78
C GLY A 779 -8.96 -32.67 -15.11
N ARG A 780 -9.83 -32.23 -14.21
CA ARG A 780 -10.59 -31.01 -14.40
C ARG A 780 -9.70 -29.77 -14.43
N ASP A 781 -8.97 -29.54 -13.34
CA ASP A 781 -8.09 -28.38 -13.15
C ASP A 781 -7.05 -28.30 -14.26
N VAL A 782 -6.44 -29.44 -14.60
CA VAL A 782 -5.46 -29.51 -15.68
C VAL A 782 -6.11 -29.14 -16.99
N CYS A 783 -7.20 -29.79 -17.40
CA CYS A 783 -7.81 -29.53 -18.71
C CYS A 783 -8.27 -28.07 -18.87
N ILE A 784 -8.78 -27.44 -17.81
CA ILE A 784 -9.09 -26.01 -17.80
C ILE A 784 -7.82 -25.17 -17.92
N SER A 785 -6.74 -25.55 -17.22
CA SER A 785 -5.51 -24.76 -17.15
C SER A 785 -4.57 -24.92 -18.36
N LEU A 786 -4.69 -26.01 -19.14
CA LEU A 786 -3.78 -26.34 -20.23
C LEU A 786 -3.66 -25.19 -21.25
N ARG A 787 -4.79 -24.58 -21.63
CA ARG A 787 -4.82 -23.48 -22.60
C ARG A 787 -3.99 -22.29 -22.10
N GLY A 788 -4.35 -21.73 -20.95
CA GLY A 788 -3.69 -20.54 -20.40
C GLY A 788 -2.26 -20.77 -19.92
N LEU A 789 -1.99 -21.84 -19.15
CA LEU A 789 -0.68 -22.05 -18.53
C LEU A 789 0.31 -22.83 -19.36
N LEU A 790 -0.11 -23.58 -20.38
CA LEU A 790 0.83 -24.29 -21.24
C LEU A 790 0.79 -23.75 -22.67
N MET A 791 -0.38 -23.70 -23.33
CA MET A 791 -0.45 -23.32 -24.74
C MET A 791 -0.17 -21.83 -24.98
N VAL A 792 -0.86 -20.92 -24.27
CA VAL A 792 -0.63 -19.47 -24.36
C VAL A 792 0.82 -19.12 -24.00
N THR A 793 1.42 -19.85 -23.08
CA THR A 793 2.83 -19.67 -22.69
C THR A 793 3.85 -20.32 -23.63
N GLY A 794 3.42 -21.07 -24.65
CA GLY A 794 4.29 -21.72 -25.64
C GLY A 794 4.79 -23.13 -25.28
N ARG A 795 4.33 -23.71 -24.17
CA ARG A 795 4.72 -25.03 -23.63
C ARG A 795 3.90 -26.17 -24.22
N PHE A 796 3.90 -26.27 -25.55
CA PHE A 796 3.07 -27.23 -26.28
C PHE A 796 3.46 -28.69 -26.00
N GLU A 797 4.75 -29.00 -25.84
CA GLU A 797 5.15 -30.39 -25.59
C GLU A 797 4.61 -30.89 -24.24
N GLU A 798 4.71 -30.09 -23.18
CA GLU A 798 4.10 -30.44 -21.90
C GLU A 798 2.57 -30.58 -22.01
N ALA A 799 1.89 -29.70 -22.77
CA ALA A 799 0.44 -29.81 -22.98
C ALA A 799 0.07 -31.14 -23.68
N LYS A 800 0.82 -31.51 -24.72
CA LYS A 800 0.64 -32.78 -25.44
C LYS A 800 0.82 -33.99 -24.54
N GLN A 801 1.83 -33.99 -23.66
CA GLN A 801 2.05 -35.10 -22.73
C GLN A 801 0.91 -35.26 -21.73
N HIS A 802 0.34 -34.15 -21.22
CA HIS A 802 -0.84 -34.21 -20.35
C HIS A 802 -2.04 -34.80 -21.11
N ILE A 803 -2.31 -34.33 -22.34
CA ILE A 803 -3.40 -34.85 -23.17
C ILE A 803 -3.24 -36.37 -23.40
N ILE A 804 -2.05 -36.83 -23.77
CA ILE A 804 -1.78 -38.26 -24.00
C ILE A 804 -1.97 -39.09 -22.71
N ALA A 805 -1.51 -38.59 -21.57
CA ALA A 805 -1.64 -39.29 -20.29
C ALA A 805 -3.12 -39.45 -19.87
N PHE A 806 -3.91 -38.38 -19.96
CA PHE A 806 -5.35 -38.45 -19.70
C PHE A 806 -6.07 -39.34 -20.70
N ALA A 807 -5.74 -39.26 -22.00
CA ALA A 807 -6.28 -40.14 -23.03
C ALA A 807 -5.98 -41.63 -22.77
N GLY A 808 -4.76 -41.93 -22.29
CA GLY A 808 -4.32 -43.27 -21.93
C GLY A 808 -5.09 -43.84 -20.74
N SER A 809 -5.61 -42.95 -19.89
CA SER A 809 -6.42 -43.27 -18.72
C SER A 809 -7.93 -43.27 -18.98
N LEU A 810 -8.44 -43.07 -20.19
CA LEU A 810 -9.90 -43.12 -20.41
C LEU A 810 -10.47 -44.49 -20.02
N ARG A 811 -11.62 -44.49 -19.34
CA ARG A 811 -12.40 -45.69 -19.01
C ARG A 811 -13.87 -45.31 -18.86
N HIS A 812 -14.79 -46.20 -19.20
CA HIS A 812 -16.25 -45.93 -19.20
C HIS A 812 -16.68 -44.79 -20.14
N GLY A 813 -15.82 -44.37 -21.08
CA GLY A 813 -16.04 -43.14 -21.86
C GLY A 813 -15.72 -41.84 -21.11
N LEU A 814 -15.13 -41.91 -19.91
CA LEU A 814 -14.82 -40.77 -19.06
C LEU A 814 -13.31 -40.59 -18.85
N ILE A 815 -12.92 -39.33 -18.62
CA ILE A 815 -11.59 -38.93 -18.16
C ILE A 815 -11.63 -38.82 -16.64
N PRO A 816 -10.64 -39.36 -15.91
CA PRO A 816 -10.67 -39.35 -14.45
C PRO A 816 -10.53 -37.94 -13.87
N ASN A 817 -11.12 -37.72 -12.70
CA ASN A 817 -10.89 -36.49 -11.95
C ASN A 817 -9.52 -36.53 -11.27
N LEU A 818 -9.24 -37.57 -10.50
CA LEU A 818 -7.94 -37.77 -9.87
C LEU A 818 -7.14 -38.74 -10.72
N LEU A 819 -5.94 -38.34 -11.18
CA LEU A 819 -5.13 -39.16 -12.08
C LEU A 819 -4.24 -40.18 -11.36
N ASP A 820 -3.64 -39.80 -10.22
CA ASP A 820 -2.61 -40.57 -9.50
C ASP A 820 -1.54 -41.20 -10.42
N SER A 821 -0.94 -40.38 -11.28
CA SER A 821 0.05 -40.85 -12.27
C SER A 821 -0.42 -42.04 -13.11
N VAL A 822 -1.72 -42.16 -13.38
CA VAL A 822 -2.33 -43.29 -14.13
C VAL A 822 -2.23 -44.64 -13.40
N ARG A 823 -1.91 -44.64 -12.10
CA ARG A 823 -1.86 -45.85 -11.26
C ARG A 823 -3.24 -46.27 -10.81
N ARG A 824 -3.92 -45.37 -10.09
CA ARG A 824 -5.26 -45.59 -9.50
C ARG A 824 -6.18 -44.39 -9.77
N PRO A 825 -6.49 -44.10 -11.05
CA PRO A 825 -7.36 -42.98 -11.40
C PRO A 825 -8.80 -43.19 -10.91
N ARG A 826 -9.48 -42.11 -10.53
CA ARG A 826 -10.88 -42.12 -10.07
C ARG A 826 -11.82 -41.42 -11.06
N TYR A 827 -12.94 -42.06 -11.40
CA TYR A 827 -13.89 -41.63 -12.44
C TYR A 827 -15.21 -41.12 -11.85
N ASN A 828 -15.11 -40.14 -10.95
CA ASN A 828 -16.25 -39.48 -10.32
C ASN A 828 -16.57 -38.12 -10.96
N SER A 829 -16.04 -37.84 -12.16
CA SER A 829 -16.20 -36.56 -12.86
C SER A 829 -16.83 -36.76 -14.24
N ARG A 830 -17.93 -36.05 -14.48
CA ARG A 830 -18.66 -36.01 -15.75
C ARG A 830 -18.23 -34.86 -16.64
N ASP A 831 -17.66 -33.80 -16.08
CA ASP A 831 -17.23 -32.60 -16.81
C ASP A 831 -15.78 -32.72 -17.32
N SER A 832 -14.89 -33.44 -16.62
CA SER A 832 -13.48 -33.59 -17.01
C SER A 832 -13.30 -34.06 -18.45
N VAL A 833 -14.13 -34.98 -18.95
CA VAL A 833 -14.04 -35.48 -20.33
C VAL A 833 -14.32 -34.40 -21.37
N TRP A 834 -15.23 -33.46 -21.07
CA TRP A 834 -15.61 -32.40 -21.99
C TRP A 834 -14.61 -31.24 -21.99
N PHE A 835 -14.06 -30.91 -20.82
CA PHE A 835 -12.89 -30.01 -20.75
C PHE A 835 -11.67 -30.62 -21.46
N PHE A 836 -11.48 -31.94 -21.36
CA PHE A 836 -10.43 -32.65 -22.10
C PHE A 836 -10.63 -32.56 -23.62
N MET A 837 -11.86 -32.77 -24.12
CA MET A 837 -12.17 -32.59 -25.55
C MET A 837 -11.90 -31.15 -26.01
N GLN A 838 -12.27 -30.16 -25.19
CA GLN A 838 -11.97 -28.75 -25.48
C GLN A 838 -10.45 -28.48 -25.47
N ALA A 839 -9.69 -29.07 -24.55
CA ALA A 839 -8.24 -28.92 -24.52
C ALA A 839 -7.56 -29.53 -25.75
N ILE A 840 -8.04 -30.66 -26.30
CA ILE A 840 -7.53 -31.20 -27.57
C ILE A 840 -7.83 -30.22 -28.71
N GLN A 841 -9.04 -29.66 -28.77
CA GLN A 841 -9.41 -28.67 -29.76
C GLN A 841 -8.52 -27.42 -29.68
N ASP A 842 -8.31 -26.88 -28.48
CA ASP A 842 -7.45 -25.72 -28.25
C ASP A 842 -6.01 -26.02 -28.67
N TYR A 843 -5.49 -27.21 -28.33
CA TYR A 843 -4.16 -27.65 -28.77
C TYR A 843 -4.07 -27.72 -30.30
N TYR A 844 -5.07 -28.33 -30.95
CA TYR A 844 -5.12 -28.44 -32.41
C TYR A 844 -5.08 -27.07 -33.09
N ASN A 845 -5.75 -26.06 -32.49
CA ASN A 845 -5.82 -24.72 -33.04
C ASN A 845 -4.57 -23.88 -32.75
N MET A 846 -3.94 -24.05 -31.60
CA MET A 846 -2.86 -23.16 -31.12
C MET A 846 -1.45 -23.68 -31.37
N ALA A 847 -1.25 -25.01 -31.35
CA ALA A 847 0.09 -25.57 -31.50
C ALA A 847 0.60 -25.44 -32.94
N PRO A 848 1.91 -25.16 -33.15
CA PRO A 848 2.48 -25.01 -34.51
C PRO A 848 2.25 -26.22 -35.44
N ASP A 849 2.19 -27.43 -34.88
CA ASP A 849 1.81 -28.66 -35.58
C ASP A 849 0.58 -29.29 -34.91
N GLY A 850 -0.45 -28.47 -34.63
CA GLY A 850 -1.63 -28.89 -33.88
C GLY A 850 -2.37 -30.08 -34.50
N LYS A 851 -2.40 -30.20 -35.83
CA LYS A 851 -3.05 -31.32 -36.53
C LYS A 851 -2.48 -32.69 -36.16
N SER A 852 -1.19 -32.78 -35.83
CA SER A 852 -0.58 -34.07 -35.50
C SER A 852 -1.10 -34.67 -34.19
N ILE A 853 -1.74 -33.88 -33.33
CA ILE A 853 -2.35 -34.39 -32.08
C ILE A 853 -3.36 -35.50 -32.37
N LEU A 854 -4.14 -35.37 -33.45
CA LEU A 854 -5.20 -36.32 -33.83
C LEU A 854 -4.63 -37.73 -34.09
N GLN A 855 -3.39 -37.82 -34.55
CA GLN A 855 -2.68 -39.07 -34.87
C GLN A 855 -1.69 -39.49 -33.78
N ALA A 856 -1.57 -38.71 -32.69
CA ALA A 856 -0.68 -39.04 -31.59
C ALA A 856 -1.08 -40.39 -30.98
N GLN A 857 -0.07 -41.24 -30.78
CA GLN A 857 -0.27 -42.57 -30.22
C GLN A 857 -0.48 -42.49 -28.71
N VAL A 858 -1.56 -43.09 -28.24
CA VAL A 858 -2.01 -43.14 -26.86
C VAL A 858 -1.90 -44.58 -26.38
N PRO A 859 -0.92 -44.91 -25.52
CA PRO A 859 -0.84 -46.21 -24.90
C PRO A 859 -1.97 -46.35 -23.87
N ARG A 860 -2.80 -47.39 -24.00
CA ARG A 860 -4.04 -47.52 -23.21
C ARG A 860 -3.82 -48.30 -21.93
N ARG A 861 -4.05 -47.63 -20.79
CA ARG A 861 -3.94 -48.23 -19.46
C ARG A 861 -4.99 -49.32 -19.22
N PHE A 862 -6.21 -49.10 -19.70
CA PHE A 862 -7.35 -49.99 -19.47
C PHE A 862 -7.83 -50.66 -20.78
N PRO A 863 -8.33 -51.92 -20.70
CA PRO A 863 -8.95 -52.61 -21.82
C PRO A 863 -10.25 -51.95 -22.28
N LYS A 864 -10.69 -52.27 -23.51
CA LYS A 864 -11.91 -51.71 -24.13
C LYS A 864 -13.21 -52.15 -23.45
N ASP A 865 -13.19 -53.21 -22.66
CA ASP A 865 -14.36 -53.76 -21.95
C ASP A 865 -14.61 -53.11 -20.57
N ASP A 866 -13.90 -52.01 -20.27
CA ASP A 866 -13.94 -51.27 -19.01
C ASP A 866 -13.55 -52.07 -17.76
N ARG A 867 -12.97 -53.26 -17.90
CA ARG A 867 -12.44 -53.99 -16.75
C ARG A 867 -11.30 -53.20 -16.12
N TYR A 868 -11.32 -53.04 -14.80
CA TYR A 868 -10.15 -52.54 -14.09
C TYR A 868 -9.05 -53.61 -14.13
N VAL A 869 -7.82 -53.20 -14.46
CA VAL A 869 -6.64 -54.07 -14.48
C VAL A 869 -5.51 -53.39 -13.74
N GLU A 870 -4.60 -54.13 -13.14
CA GLU A 870 -3.40 -53.57 -12.50
C GLU A 870 -2.43 -52.98 -13.54
N VAL A 871 -1.46 -52.17 -13.10
CA VAL A 871 -0.56 -51.41 -14.00
C VAL A 871 0.22 -52.34 -14.91
N GLU A 872 0.66 -53.47 -14.38
CA GLU A 872 1.44 -54.50 -15.05
C GLU A 872 0.66 -55.25 -16.14
N GLU A 873 -0.67 -55.31 -16.01
CA GLU A 873 -1.58 -55.92 -16.98
C GLU A 873 -2.13 -54.91 -18.01
N GLY A 874 -1.86 -53.62 -17.80
CA GLY A 874 -2.26 -52.54 -18.70
C GLY A 874 -1.41 -52.44 -19.96
N TYR A 875 -1.67 -51.42 -20.78
CA TYR A 875 -0.84 -51.05 -21.94
C TYR A 875 -0.72 -52.15 -23.01
N THR A 876 -1.74 -53.00 -23.14
CA THR A 876 -1.78 -54.11 -24.11
C THR A 876 -2.10 -53.68 -25.55
N TYR A 877 -2.58 -52.46 -25.74
CA TYR A 877 -2.83 -51.85 -27.04
C TYR A 877 -2.63 -50.34 -26.97
N SER A 878 -2.51 -49.72 -28.14
CA SER A 878 -2.50 -48.27 -28.31
C SER A 878 -3.60 -47.86 -29.29
N CYS A 879 -4.05 -46.63 -29.19
CA CYS A 879 -4.95 -46.00 -30.16
C CYS A 879 -4.50 -44.57 -30.44
N THR A 880 -5.09 -43.94 -31.44
CA THR A 880 -4.89 -42.52 -31.73
C THR A 880 -5.80 -41.65 -30.86
N ILE A 881 -5.45 -40.37 -30.69
CA ILE A 881 -6.36 -39.39 -30.06
C ILE A 881 -7.71 -39.34 -30.80
N SER A 882 -7.72 -39.45 -32.13
CA SER A 882 -8.98 -39.46 -32.90
C SER A 882 -9.89 -40.64 -32.52
N GLU A 883 -9.32 -41.82 -32.27
CA GLU A 883 -10.05 -43.00 -31.78
C GLU A 883 -10.53 -42.82 -30.33
N VAL A 884 -9.76 -42.15 -29.47
CA VAL A 884 -10.19 -41.80 -28.10
C VAL A 884 -11.38 -40.84 -28.15
N MET A 885 -11.33 -39.82 -29.00
CA MET A 885 -12.46 -38.91 -29.23
C MET A 885 -13.70 -39.66 -29.72
N GLN A 886 -13.52 -40.60 -30.65
CA GLN A 886 -14.62 -41.43 -31.15
C GLN A 886 -15.23 -42.28 -30.04
N GLU A 887 -14.39 -42.92 -29.22
CA GLU A 887 -14.83 -43.73 -28.09
C GLU A 887 -15.66 -42.92 -27.09
N ILE A 888 -15.24 -41.68 -26.78
CA ILE A 888 -16.01 -40.77 -25.91
C ILE A 888 -17.41 -40.54 -26.48
N PHE A 889 -17.51 -40.11 -27.74
CA PHE A 889 -18.80 -39.86 -28.37
C PHE A 889 -19.70 -41.11 -28.39
N GLU A 890 -19.14 -42.25 -28.80
CA GLU A 890 -19.86 -43.52 -28.87
C GLU A 890 -20.42 -43.95 -27.51
N ARG A 891 -19.61 -43.85 -26.46
CA ARG A 891 -20.00 -44.24 -25.11
C ARG A 891 -21.12 -43.36 -24.57
N HIS A 892 -20.98 -42.04 -24.72
CA HIS A 892 -22.02 -41.11 -24.27
C HIS A 892 -23.32 -41.27 -25.06
N ALA A 893 -23.27 -41.45 -26.39
CA ALA A 893 -24.47 -41.62 -27.20
C ALA A 893 -25.23 -42.91 -26.89
N ARG A 894 -24.53 -43.99 -26.52
CA ARG A 894 -25.14 -45.29 -26.17
C ARG A 894 -25.62 -45.38 -24.72
N GLY A 895 -25.27 -44.41 -23.88
CA GLY A 895 -25.53 -44.43 -22.45
C GLY A 895 -24.37 -45.04 -21.66
N ILE A 896 -24.02 -44.41 -20.53
CA ILE A 896 -22.96 -44.84 -19.62
C ILE A 896 -23.60 -45.20 -18.29
N HIS A 897 -23.48 -46.46 -17.89
CA HIS A 897 -24.01 -46.98 -16.62
C HIS A 897 -22.98 -47.87 -15.96
N PHE A 898 -22.40 -47.41 -14.86
CA PHE A 898 -21.46 -48.20 -14.09
C PHE A 898 -21.46 -47.84 -12.62
N ARG A 899 -20.91 -48.73 -11.81
CA ARG A 899 -20.59 -48.46 -10.41
C ARG A 899 -19.08 -48.27 -10.29
N GLU A 900 -18.65 -47.23 -9.58
CA GLU A 900 -17.23 -46.93 -9.38
C GLU A 900 -16.46 -48.18 -8.91
N HIS A 901 -15.29 -48.41 -9.51
CA HIS A 901 -14.44 -49.54 -9.12
C HIS A 901 -13.95 -49.34 -7.68
N ASN A 902 -14.06 -50.39 -6.86
CA ASN A 902 -13.79 -50.37 -5.42
C ASN A 902 -14.70 -49.43 -4.61
N ALA A 903 -15.94 -49.20 -5.08
CA ALA A 903 -16.97 -48.46 -4.35
C ALA A 903 -17.08 -48.88 -2.88
N GLY A 904 -17.09 -47.88 -1.99
CA GLY A 904 -17.07 -48.05 -0.54
C GLY A 904 -16.10 -47.09 0.14
N GLN A 905 -15.97 -47.25 1.46
CA GLN A 905 -15.19 -46.35 2.32
C GLN A 905 -13.71 -46.23 1.93
N SER A 906 -13.16 -47.20 1.20
CA SER A 906 -11.76 -47.21 0.78
C SER A 906 -11.42 -46.17 -0.29
N ILE A 907 -12.40 -45.75 -1.11
CA ILE A 907 -12.19 -44.73 -2.16
C ILE A 907 -12.87 -43.41 -1.81
N ASP A 908 -13.91 -43.45 -0.98
CA ASP A 908 -14.60 -42.27 -0.47
C ASP A 908 -15.30 -42.61 0.86
N GLU A 909 -14.77 -42.09 1.96
CA GLU A 909 -15.30 -42.34 3.31
C GLU A 909 -16.53 -41.47 3.65
N GLN A 910 -16.87 -40.52 2.79
CA GLN A 910 -17.95 -39.55 3.02
C GLN A 910 -19.18 -39.87 2.19
N MET A 911 -19.00 -40.27 0.93
CA MET A 911 -20.07 -40.58 -0.02
C MET A 911 -20.99 -41.71 0.45
N SER A 912 -22.29 -41.57 0.15
CA SER A 912 -23.28 -42.61 0.40
C SER A 912 -23.26 -43.69 -0.69
N ASP A 913 -23.77 -44.90 -0.39
CA ASP A 913 -23.73 -46.04 -1.30
C ASP A 913 -24.30 -45.80 -2.72
N PRO A 914 -25.42 -45.06 -2.89
CA PRO A 914 -25.94 -44.72 -4.22
C PRO A 914 -25.05 -43.74 -5.00
N GLY A 915 -24.24 -42.93 -4.31
CA GLY A 915 -23.37 -41.92 -4.94
C GLY A 915 -22.30 -42.53 -5.85
N PHE A 916 -21.91 -43.79 -5.60
CA PHE A 916 -20.94 -44.53 -6.42
C PHE A 916 -21.50 -45.02 -7.77
N ASN A 917 -22.80 -44.89 -8.00
CA ASN A 917 -23.42 -45.25 -9.27
C ASN A 917 -23.40 -44.02 -10.20
N ILE A 918 -22.84 -44.19 -11.38
CA ILE A 918 -22.71 -43.15 -12.40
C ILE A 918 -23.55 -43.54 -13.61
N ASP A 919 -24.53 -42.70 -13.90
CA ASP A 919 -25.44 -42.81 -15.03
C ASP A 919 -25.36 -41.54 -15.88
N ILE A 920 -25.22 -41.68 -17.19
CA ILE A 920 -25.20 -40.58 -18.16
C ILE A 920 -25.90 -41.04 -19.43
N ASP A 921 -26.96 -40.33 -19.82
CA ASP A 921 -27.75 -40.58 -21.02
C ASP A 921 -27.86 -39.32 -21.88
N VAL A 922 -28.14 -39.50 -23.17
CA VAL A 922 -28.55 -38.39 -24.05
C VAL A 922 -30.07 -38.28 -24.03
N ASP A 923 -30.57 -37.09 -23.72
CA ASP A 923 -31.96 -36.75 -24.00
C ASP A 923 -32.13 -36.43 -25.48
N TRP A 924 -32.45 -37.44 -26.30
CA TRP A 924 -32.60 -37.27 -27.76
C TRP A 924 -33.75 -36.34 -28.20
N SER A 925 -34.54 -35.79 -27.28
CA SER A 925 -35.51 -34.71 -27.58
C SER A 925 -34.88 -33.31 -27.64
N SER A 926 -33.64 -33.16 -27.15
CA SER A 926 -32.91 -31.90 -27.08
C SER A 926 -31.41 -32.02 -27.37
N GLY A 927 -30.85 -33.21 -27.23
CA GLY A 927 -29.45 -33.54 -27.47
C GLY A 927 -28.55 -33.34 -26.25
N VAL A 928 -29.09 -32.93 -25.11
CA VAL A 928 -28.30 -32.67 -23.90
C VAL A 928 -27.96 -33.96 -23.17
N LEU A 929 -26.85 -33.96 -22.43
CA LEU A 929 -26.42 -35.08 -21.60
C LEU A 929 -27.02 -34.95 -20.20
N VAL A 930 -27.92 -35.87 -19.85
CA VAL A 930 -28.56 -35.94 -18.53
C VAL A 930 -27.84 -37.03 -17.74
N GLY A 931 -27.30 -36.71 -16.57
CA GLY A 931 -26.61 -37.71 -15.77
C GLY A 931 -26.29 -37.29 -14.34
N GLY A 932 -25.73 -38.23 -13.59
CA GLY A 932 -25.49 -38.10 -12.15
C GLY A 932 -26.74 -38.45 -11.32
N ASN A 933 -26.64 -38.21 -10.02
CA ASN A 933 -27.76 -38.36 -9.08
C ASN A 933 -27.55 -37.44 -7.86
N THR A 934 -28.59 -37.29 -7.04
CA THR A 934 -28.59 -36.43 -5.84
C THR A 934 -27.53 -36.76 -4.80
N TRP A 935 -26.89 -37.93 -4.89
CA TRP A 935 -25.89 -38.43 -3.97
C TRP A 935 -24.45 -38.31 -4.50
N ASN A 936 -24.25 -37.76 -5.70
CA ASN A 936 -22.93 -37.61 -6.30
C ASN A 936 -22.59 -36.17 -6.72
N CYS A 937 -21.31 -35.98 -7.01
CA CYS A 937 -20.65 -34.70 -7.27
C CYS A 937 -19.92 -34.72 -8.62
N GLY A 938 -20.65 -34.97 -9.71
CA GLY A 938 -20.03 -35.18 -11.03
C GLY A 938 -19.49 -33.95 -11.76
N THR A 939 -19.54 -32.76 -11.16
CA THR A 939 -19.10 -31.48 -11.78
C THR A 939 -18.14 -30.76 -10.86
N TRP A 940 -17.43 -29.74 -11.33
CA TRP A 940 -16.47 -28.95 -10.55
C TRP A 940 -16.98 -28.40 -9.22
N MET A 941 -18.29 -28.21 -9.09
CA MET A 941 -18.93 -27.93 -7.82
C MET A 941 -19.09 -29.23 -6.99
N ASP A 942 -17.98 -29.84 -6.56
CA ASP A 942 -17.93 -31.26 -6.13
C ASP A 942 -17.82 -31.52 -4.61
N LYS A 943 -18.05 -30.53 -3.75
CA LYS A 943 -17.96 -30.74 -2.31
C LYS A 943 -18.95 -31.79 -1.78
N MET A 944 -18.43 -32.93 -1.31
CA MET A 944 -19.20 -33.92 -0.56
C MET A 944 -19.27 -33.55 0.92
N GLY A 945 -20.47 -33.57 1.52
CA GLY A 945 -20.65 -33.30 2.95
C GLY A 945 -20.01 -34.38 3.83
N GLU A 946 -19.42 -33.96 4.94
CA GLU A 946 -18.61 -34.81 5.83
C GLU A 946 -19.05 -34.75 7.31
N SER A 947 -19.80 -33.72 7.72
CA SER A 947 -20.17 -33.53 9.13
C SER A 947 -21.26 -34.50 9.55
N ALA A 948 -20.88 -35.51 10.34
CA ALA A 948 -21.83 -36.36 11.05
C ALA A 948 -22.67 -35.55 12.06
N LYS A 949 -22.06 -34.55 12.69
CA LYS A 949 -22.69 -33.69 13.70
C LYS A 949 -23.82 -32.83 13.13
N ALA A 950 -23.57 -32.18 11.99
CA ALA A 950 -24.58 -31.42 11.26
C ALA A 950 -25.52 -32.30 10.42
N LYS A 951 -25.31 -33.63 10.42
CA LYS A 951 -26.06 -34.61 9.64
C LYS A 951 -26.00 -34.36 8.13
N ASN A 952 -24.89 -33.81 7.64
CA ASN A 952 -24.67 -33.57 6.22
C ASN A 952 -23.70 -34.57 5.56
N LYS A 953 -23.13 -35.51 6.34
CA LYS A 953 -22.25 -36.56 5.83
C LYS A 953 -22.93 -37.38 4.71
N GLY A 954 -22.27 -37.47 3.56
CA GLY A 954 -22.78 -38.18 2.38
C GLY A 954 -23.84 -37.43 1.57
N HIS A 955 -24.14 -36.19 1.93
CA HIS A 955 -24.98 -35.28 1.16
C HIS A 955 -24.10 -34.27 0.41
N PRO A 956 -24.06 -34.29 -0.93
CA PRO A 956 -23.40 -33.28 -1.73
C PRO A 956 -23.80 -31.86 -1.33
N GLY A 957 -22.83 -30.94 -1.28
CA GLY A 957 -23.08 -29.50 -1.16
C GLY A 957 -23.87 -28.96 -2.36
N THR A 958 -23.50 -29.47 -3.53
CA THR A 958 -23.99 -29.04 -4.85
C THR A 958 -24.06 -30.25 -5.79
N SER A 959 -25.08 -31.10 -5.62
CA SER A 959 -25.37 -32.08 -6.68
C SER A 959 -25.94 -31.34 -7.88
N ARG A 960 -25.29 -31.49 -9.04
CA ARG A 960 -25.70 -30.92 -10.33
C ARG A 960 -26.12 -32.04 -11.28
N ASP A 961 -26.92 -32.96 -10.77
CA ASP A 961 -27.49 -34.05 -11.54
C ASP A 961 -28.50 -33.53 -12.57
N GLY A 962 -28.62 -34.23 -13.69
CA GLY A 962 -29.28 -33.71 -14.88
C GLY A 962 -28.26 -33.24 -15.92
N ALA A 963 -28.59 -32.17 -16.64
CA ALA A 963 -27.77 -31.61 -17.73
C ALA A 963 -27.18 -30.23 -17.38
N PRO A 964 -25.99 -30.17 -16.75
CA PRO A 964 -25.23 -28.94 -16.52
C PRO A 964 -25.00 -28.15 -17.81
N CYS A 965 -25.20 -26.83 -17.76
CA CYS A 965 -25.11 -25.98 -18.94
C CYS A 965 -23.71 -25.99 -19.59
N GLU A 966 -22.64 -26.06 -18.80
CA GLU A 966 -21.27 -26.06 -19.30
C GLU A 966 -20.91 -27.35 -20.04
N ILE A 967 -21.42 -28.51 -19.59
CA ILE A 967 -21.23 -29.79 -20.27
C ILE A 967 -21.90 -29.74 -21.64
N THR A 968 -23.11 -29.21 -21.72
CA THR A 968 -23.83 -29.04 -22.99
C THR A 968 -23.08 -28.10 -23.94
N GLY A 969 -22.55 -26.98 -23.44
CA GLY A 969 -21.74 -26.06 -24.23
C GLY A 969 -20.45 -26.69 -24.76
N LEU A 970 -19.72 -27.42 -23.91
CA LEU A 970 -18.49 -28.13 -24.31
C LEU A 970 -18.78 -29.25 -25.32
N LEU A 971 -19.86 -30.03 -25.12
CA LEU A 971 -20.32 -31.03 -26.09
C LEU A 971 -20.64 -30.37 -27.44
N LYS A 972 -21.38 -29.25 -27.44
CA LYS A 972 -21.67 -28.50 -28.67
C LYS A 972 -20.39 -28.06 -29.38
N SER A 973 -19.43 -27.51 -28.63
CA SER A 973 -18.13 -27.10 -29.17
C SER A 973 -17.41 -28.28 -29.83
N ALA A 974 -17.37 -29.44 -29.16
CA ALA A 974 -16.74 -30.65 -29.66
C ALA A 974 -17.44 -31.20 -30.92
N LEU A 975 -18.77 -31.23 -30.95
CA LEU A 975 -19.55 -31.67 -32.12
C LEU A 975 -19.35 -30.74 -33.31
N ARG A 976 -19.39 -29.41 -33.10
CA ARG A 976 -19.08 -28.41 -34.12
C ARG A 976 -17.68 -28.66 -34.70
N TRP A 977 -16.70 -28.84 -33.83
CA TRP A 977 -15.31 -29.04 -34.24
C TRP A 977 -15.14 -30.34 -35.04
N VAL A 978 -15.72 -31.45 -34.58
CA VAL A 978 -15.67 -32.73 -35.32
C VAL A 978 -16.33 -32.61 -36.69
N ASN A 979 -17.48 -31.95 -36.80
CA ASN A 979 -18.10 -31.69 -38.12
C ASN A 979 -17.14 -30.91 -39.04
N GLN A 980 -16.44 -29.89 -38.53
CA GLN A 980 -15.43 -29.16 -39.29
C GLN A 980 -14.24 -30.05 -39.69
N LEU A 981 -13.78 -30.97 -38.83
CA LEU A 981 -12.73 -31.92 -39.16
C LEU A 981 -13.18 -32.92 -40.24
N ILE A 982 -14.44 -33.36 -40.22
CA ILE A 982 -15.03 -34.22 -41.25
C ILE A 982 -15.05 -33.49 -42.60
N ASP A 983 -15.48 -32.22 -42.62
CA ASP A 983 -15.48 -31.40 -43.83
C ASP A 983 -14.07 -31.23 -44.42
N ARG A 984 -13.06 -31.12 -43.55
CA ARG A 984 -11.63 -31.07 -43.92
C ARG A 984 -11.03 -32.44 -44.24
N LYS A 985 -11.78 -33.53 -44.08
CA LYS A 985 -11.33 -34.94 -44.26
C LYS A 985 -10.20 -35.34 -43.29
N GLU A 986 -10.22 -34.79 -42.08
CA GLU A 986 -9.24 -35.08 -41.02
C GLU A 986 -9.80 -36.03 -39.95
N TYR A 987 -11.10 -36.29 -39.97
CA TYR A 987 -11.79 -37.22 -39.09
C TYR A 987 -12.65 -38.19 -39.92
N GLN A 988 -12.51 -39.49 -39.67
CA GLN A 988 -13.06 -40.52 -40.56
C GLN A 988 -14.51 -40.91 -40.24
N TRP A 989 -14.95 -40.75 -38.99
CA TRP A 989 -16.28 -41.13 -38.54
C TRP A 989 -17.28 -39.99 -38.79
N LYS A 990 -18.45 -40.32 -39.36
CA LYS A 990 -19.54 -39.34 -39.64
C LYS A 990 -20.67 -39.37 -38.61
N GLY A 991 -20.62 -40.32 -37.70
CA GLY A 991 -21.67 -40.58 -36.72
C GLY A 991 -21.37 -41.82 -35.89
N ILE A 992 -22.38 -42.25 -35.15
CA ILE A 992 -22.36 -43.33 -34.19
C ILE A 992 -23.46 -44.31 -34.56
N ASP A 993 -23.10 -45.56 -34.76
CA ASP A 993 -24.05 -46.65 -34.99
C ASP A 993 -24.44 -47.33 -33.67
N GLN A 994 -25.57 -48.04 -33.69
CA GLN A 994 -26.13 -48.81 -32.57
C GLN A 994 -26.56 -47.96 -31.37
N VAL A 995 -27.22 -46.84 -31.63
CA VAL A 995 -27.88 -46.03 -30.60
C VAL A 995 -29.34 -46.48 -30.46
N GLU A 996 -29.62 -47.34 -29.48
CA GLU A 996 -30.91 -48.02 -29.31
C GLU A 996 -32.11 -47.06 -29.12
N GLN A 997 -31.85 -45.89 -28.55
CA GLN A 997 -32.85 -44.87 -28.24
C GLN A 997 -33.28 -44.03 -29.47
N VAL A 998 -32.62 -44.20 -30.62
CA VAL A 998 -32.90 -43.42 -31.85
C VAL A 998 -33.43 -44.34 -32.96
N GLU A 999 -34.54 -43.95 -33.59
CA GLU A 999 -35.15 -44.68 -34.69
C GLU A 999 -34.17 -44.84 -35.87
N GLY A 1000 -33.87 -46.09 -36.26
CA GLY A 1000 -32.87 -46.43 -37.28
C GLY A 1000 -31.45 -46.67 -36.73
N GLY A 1001 -31.19 -46.39 -35.46
CA GLY A 1001 -29.98 -46.83 -34.74
C GLY A 1001 -28.68 -46.10 -35.07
N THR A 1002 -28.67 -45.13 -35.99
CA THR A 1002 -27.46 -44.35 -36.35
C THR A 1002 -27.70 -42.86 -36.12
N VAL A 1003 -26.80 -42.22 -35.37
CA VAL A 1003 -26.80 -40.78 -35.07
C VAL A 1003 -25.61 -40.12 -35.74
N THR A 1004 -25.85 -39.18 -36.67
CA THR A 1004 -24.75 -38.39 -37.25
C THR A 1004 -24.33 -37.25 -36.32
N TYR A 1005 -23.04 -36.89 -36.34
CA TYR A 1005 -22.55 -35.74 -35.55
C TYR A 1005 -23.24 -34.43 -35.92
N GLN A 1006 -23.55 -34.26 -37.21
CA GLN A 1006 -24.30 -33.13 -37.71
C GLN A 1006 -25.75 -33.08 -37.19
N TYR A 1007 -26.39 -34.24 -37.00
CA TYR A 1007 -27.73 -34.32 -36.42
C TYR A 1007 -27.71 -33.95 -34.94
N TRP A 1008 -26.78 -34.50 -34.16
CA TRP A 1008 -26.65 -34.18 -32.74
C TRP A 1008 -26.32 -32.70 -32.50
N ASP A 1009 -25.39 -32.15 -33.29
CA ASP A 1009 -25.04 -30.71 -33.28
C ASP A 1009 -26.26 -29.83 -33.55
N LYS A 1010 -27.08 -30.19 -34.55
CA LYS A 1010 -28.31 -29.45 -34.89
C LYS A 1010 -29.38 -29.55 -33.80
N LEU A 1011 -29.51 -30.72 -33.16
CA LEU A 1011 -30.49 -30.93 -32.09
C LEU A 1011 -30.20 -29.98 -30.91
N LEU A 1012 -28.94 -29.90 -30.49
CA LEU A 1012 -28.48 -28.94 -29.47
C LEU A 1012 -28.72 -27.50 -29.92
N GLN A 1013 -28.33 -27.16 -31.15
CA GLN A 1013 -28.49 -25.80 -31.70
C GLN A 1013 -29.94 -25.32 -31.72
N GLN A 1014 -30.89 -26.22 -31.99
CA GLN A 1014 -32.32 -25.88 -32.08
C GLN A 1014 -33.02 -25.80 -30.72
N HIS A 1015 -32.54 -26.56 -29.73
CA HIS A 1015 -33.26 -26.73 -28.47
C HIS A 1015 -32.58 -26.10 -27.26
N PHE A 1016 -31.31 -25.68 -27.35
CA PHE A 1016 -30.60 -25.10 -26.21
C PHE A 1016 -31.33 -23.93 -25.55
N GLU A 1017 -31.74 -22.92 -26.35
CA GLU A 1017 -32.50 -21.77 -25.84
C GLU A 1017 -33.80 -22.22 -25.16
N ARG A 1018 -34.59 -23.10 -25.80
CA ARG A 1018 -35.83 -23.66 -25.22
C ARG A 1018 -35.57 -24.27 -23.84
N VAL A 1019 -34.48 -25.03 -23.72
CA VAL A 1019 -34.14 -25.83 -22.55
C VAL A 1019 -33.61 -24.98 -21.39
N TYR A 1020 -32.68 -24.06 -21.68
CA TYR A 1020 -31.93 -23.34 -20.65
C TYR A 1020 -32.40 -21.91 -20.39
N TYR A 1021 -32.97 -21.20 -21.36
CA TYR A 1021 -33.31 -19.79 -21.15
C TYR A 1021 -34.60 -19.63 -20.32
N VAL A 1022 -34.55 -18.69 -19.37
CA VAL A 1022 -35.71 -18.28 -18.55
C VAL A 1022 -36.09 -16.85 -18.95
N PRO A 1023 -37.22 -16.66 -19.67
CA PRO A 1023 -37.54 -15.38 -20.27
C PRO A 1023 -37.85 -14.29 -19.23
N LEU A 1024 -37.62 -13.04 -19.61
CA LEU A 1024 -37.88 -11.84 -18.80
C LEU A 1024 -39.35 -11.74 -18.41
N GLU A 1025 -40.24 -11.98 -19.37
CA GLU A 1025 -41.68 -11.88 -19.17
C GLU A 1025 -42.29 -13.26 -18.93
N LYS A 1026 -43.07 -13.38 -17.85
CA LYS A 1026 -43.77 -14.62 -17.50
C LYS A 1026 -44.72 -15.12 -18.60
N SER A 1027 -45.24 -14.23 -19.44
CA SER A 1027 -46.10 -14.60 -20.57
C SER A 1027 -45.38 -15.41 -21.65
N GLU A 1028 -44.05 -15.45 -21.63
CA GLU A 1028 -43.27 -16.21 -22.61
C GLU A 1028 -42.86 -17.59 -22.12
N ASP A 1029 -43.16 -17.94 -20.86
CA ASP A 1029 -42.78 -19.23 -20.26
C ASP A 1029 -43.22 -20.43 -21.12
N GLU A 1030 -44.36 -20.36 -21.81
CA GLU A 1030 -44.88 -21.44 -22.67
C GLU A 1030 -43.98 -21.76 -23.88
N LYS A 1031 -43.06 -20.86 -24.25
CA LYS A 1031 -42.10 -21.07 -25.35
C LYS A 1031 -40.84 -21.81 -24.90
N TYR A 1032 -40.62 -21.96 -23.59
CA TYR A 1032 -39.42 -22.48 -22.96
C TYR A 1032 -39.77 -23.58 -21.96
N ASP A 1033 -38.82 -24.42 -21.59
CA ASP A 1033 -39.03 -25.51 -20.65
C ASP A 1033 -38.99 -24.98 -19.20
N VAL A 1034 -39.93 -24.12 -18.80
CA VAL A 1034 -39.91 -23.37 -17.53
C VAL A 1034 -41.02 -23.80 -16.55
N ILE A 1035 -40.64 -24.01 -15.29
CA ILE A 1035 -41.54 -24.26 -14.16
C ILE A 1035 -41.73 -22.95 -13.40
N THR A 1036 -42.70 -22.14 -13.84
CA THR A 1036 -42.90 -20.75 -13.39
C THR A 1036 -42.95 -20.55 -11.87
N LYS A 1037 -43.41 -21.55 -11.10
CA LYS A 1037 -43.63 -21.43 -9.64
C LYS A 1037 -42.34 -21.43 -8.82
N ILE A 1038 -41.22 -21.87 -9.39
CA ILE A 1038 -39.94 -22.07 -8.68
C ILE A 1038 -38.79 -21.26 -9.28
N VAL A 1039 -39.12 -20.30 -10.17
CA VAL A 1039 -38.16 -19.37 -10.76
C VAL A 1039 -37.72 -18.33 -9.71
N ASN A 1040 -36.41 -18.25 -9.44
CA ASN A 1040 -35.84 -17.22 -8.56
C ASN A 1040 -35.63 -15.90 -9.31
N ARG A 1041 -34.87 -15.92 -10.41
CA ARG A 1041 -34.63 -14.77 -11.29
C ARG A 1041 -35.01 -15.09 -12.74
N ARG A 1042 -35.30 -14.03 -13.51
CA ARG A 1042 -35.64 -14.08 -14.95
C ARG A 1042 -34.58 -13.36 -15.78
N GLY A 1043 -34.55 -13.62 -17.09
CA GLY A 1043 -33.48 -13.15 -17.96
C GLY A 1043 -32.16 -13.89 -17.72
N ILE A 1044 -32.24 -15.14 -17.26
CA ILE A 1044 -31.10 -16.00 -16.93
C ILE A 1044 -31.08 -17.24 -17.82
N TYR A 1045 -29.95 -17.93 -17.84
CA TYR A 1045 -29.88 -19.31 -18.29
C TYR A 1045 -29.79 -20.21 -17.06
N LYS A 1046 -30.60 -21.27 -17.04
CA LYS A 1046 -30.57 -22.31 -16.02
C LYS A 1046 -29.17 -22.88 -15.86
N ASP A 1047 -28.81 -23.17 -14.62
CA ASP A 1047 -27.54 -23.83 -14.32
C ASP A 1047 -27.53 -25.30 -14.75
N VAL A 1048 -28.68 -25.97 -14.57
CA VAL A 1048 -28.89 -27.38 -14.89
C VAL A 1048 -30.30 -27.56 -15.48
N TYR A 1049 -30.48 -28.56 -16.35
CA TYR A 1049 -31.79 -28.98 -16.85
C TYR A 1049 -32.11 -30.42 -16.47
N LYS A 1050 -33.38 -30.70 -16.13
CA LYS A 1050 -33.85 -32.02 -15.64
C LYS A 1050 -33.10 -32.46 -14.37
N ALA A 1051 -32.89 -31.53 -13.44
CA ALA A 1051 -32.35 -31.87 -12.13
C ALA A 1051 -33.39 -32.63 -11.30
N THR A 1052 -32.96 -33.58 -10.46
CA THR A 1052 -33.90 -34.30 -9.58
C THR A 1052 -34.62 -33.32 -8.63
N GLU A 1053 -33.89 -32.34 -8.11
CA GLU A 1053 -34.45 -31.24 -7.34
C GLU A 1053 -34.71 -30.02 -8.23
N ALA A 1054 -35.93 -29.89 -8.77
CA ALA A 1054 -36.24 -28.91 -9.82
C ALA A 1054 -35.90 -27.43 -9.53
N TYR A 1055 -35.76 -27.00 -8.27
CA TYR A 1055 -35.38 -25.61 -7.95
C TYR A 1055 -33.90 -25.32 -8.28
N THR A 1056 -33.02 -26.33 -8.27
CA THR A 1056 -31.59 -26.16 -8.55
C THR A 1056 -31.36 -25.77 -10.01
N GLU A 1057 -32.29 -26.10 -10.91
CA GLU A 1057 -32.28 -25.64 -12.30
C GLU A 1057 -32.27 -24.10 -12.41
N TYR A 1058 -32.98 -23.41 -11.51
CA TYR A 1058 -33.24 -21.97 -11.59
C TYR A 1058 -32.29 -21.12 -10.74
N GLN A 1059 -31.18 -21.71 -10.26
CA GLN A 1059 -30.15 -20.99 -9.53
C GLN A 1059 -29.27 -20.21 -10.51
N LEU A 1060 -29.07 -18.92 -10.26
CA LEU A 1060 -28.13 -18.11 -11.04
C LEU A 1060 -26.71 -18.39 -10.57
N ARG A 1061 -25.88 -18.95 -11.48
CA ARG A 1061 -24.51 -19.41 -11.22
C ARG A 1061 -23.56 -19.02 -12.36
N PRO A 1062 -22.24 -19.00 -12.12
CA PRO A 1062 -21.27 -18.58 -13.14
C PRO A 1062 -20.93 -19.65 -14.20
N ASN A 1063 -21.51 -20.85 -14.11
CA ASN A 1063 -21.18 -21.98 -14.98
C ASN A 1063 -21.53 -21.73 -16.46
N LEU A 1064 -22.58 -20.95 -16.71
CA LEU A 1064 -23.05 -20.65 -18.07
C LEU A 1064 -21.97 -19.94 -18.92
N PHE A 1065 -21.02 -19.24 -18.29
CA PHE A 1065 -20.01 -18.47 -19.02
C PHE A 1065 -19.01 -19.37 -19.75
N ILE A 1066 -18.86 -20.62 -19.29
CA ILE A 1066 -18.07 -21.63 -19.98
C ILE A 1066 -18.75 -21.95 -21.31
N ALA A 1067 -20.06 -22.25 -21.29
CA ALA A 1067 -20.85 -22.51 -22.49
C ALA A 1067 -20.87 -21.31 -23.45
N MET A 1068 -21.07 -20.09 -22.93
CA MET A 1068 -21.03 -18.86 -23.72
C MET A 1068 -19.68 -18.63 -24.40
N THR A 1069 -18.59 -19.07 -23.80
CA THR A 1069 -17.24 -18.90 -24.35
C THR A 1069 -16.94 -19.94 -25.42
N VAL A 1070 -17.26 -21.21 -25.17
CA VAL A 1070 -16.88 -22.32 -26.08
C VAL A 1070 -17.87 -22.53 -27.22
N ALA A 1071 -19.16 -22.23 -27.00
CA ALA A 1071 -20.24 -22.41 -27.96
C ALA A 1071 -21.20 -21.19 -27.99
N PRO A 1072 -20.69 -19.98 -28.30
CA PRO A 1072 -21.51 -18.77 -28.32
C PRO A 1072 -22.69 -18.84 -29.30
N GLU A 1073 -22.61 -19.69 -30.32
CA GLU A 1073 -23.68 -19.89 -31.30
C GLU A 1073 -24.98 -20.44 -30.71
N LEU A 1074 -24.94 -21.02 -29.50
CA LEU A 1074 -26.13 -21.54 -28.81
C LEU A 1074 -27.04 -20.44 -28.27
N PHE A 1075 -26.55 -19.22 -28.15
CA PHE A 1075 -27.20 -18.15 -27.41
C PHE A 1075 -27.77 -17.09 -28.34
N ASP A 1076 -28.99 -16.63 -28.04
CA ASP A 1076 -29.47 -15.36 -28.57
C ASP A 1076 -28.60 -14.22 -28.01
N ARG A 1077 -28.08 -13.35 -28.90
CA ARG A 1077 -27.13 -12.30 -28.50
C ARG A 1077 -27.72 -11.32 -27.48
N ASN A 1078 -29.02 -10.99 -27.55
CA ASN A 1078 -29.63 -10.05 -26.63
C ASN A 1078 -29.87 -10.70 -25.27
N HIS A 1079 -30.37 -11.94 -25.25
CA HIS A 1079 -30.53 -12.73 -24.03
C HIS A 1079 -29.20 -12.91 -23.30
N ALA A 1080 -28.14 -13.33 -24.03
CA ALA A 1080 -26.80 -13.48 -23.48
C ALA A 1080 -26.26 -12.17 -22.90
N LYS A 1081 -26.33 -11.08 -23.67
CA LYS A 1081 -25.87 -9.75 -23.23
C LYS A 1081 -26.59 -9.29 -21.95
N HIS A 1082 -27.91 -9.47 -21.89
CA HIS A 1082 -28.68 -9.15 -20.70
C HIS A 1082 -28.26 -9.98 -19.49
N CYS A 1083 -28.12 -11.30 -19.65
CA CYS A 1083 -27.71 -12.20 -18.58
C CYS A 1083 -26.31 -11.88 -18.05
N ILE A 1084 -25.34 -11.60 -18.94
CA ILE A 1084 -23.98 -11.19 -18.56
C ILE A 1084 -23.99 -9.89 -17.74
N GLN A 1085 -24.81 -8.91 -18.15
CA GLN A 1085 -24.97 -7.65 -17.43
C GLN A 1085 -25.63 -7.85 -16.06
N LEU A 1086 -26.67 -8.70 -15.97
CA LEU A 1086 -27.26 -9.08 -14.68
C LEU A 1086 -26.21 -9.73 -13.76
N CYS A 1087 -25.39 -10.63 -14.28
CA CYS A 1087 -24.35 -11.30 -13.49
C CYS A 1087 -23.21 -10.37 -13.08
N ARG A 1088 -22.94 -9.29 -13.82
CA ARG A 1088 -22.05 -8.21 -13.36
C ARG A 1088 -22.52 -7.64 -12.02
N ASP A 1089 -23.83 -7.44 -11.89
CA ASP A 1089 -24.40 -6.79 -10.72
C ASP A 1089 -24.64 -7.76 -9.55
N VAL A 1090 -24.80 -9.05 -9.85
CA VAL A 1090 -25.19 -10.08 -8.87
C VAL A 1090 -24.03 -11.00 -8.48
N LEU A 1091 -23.30 -11.55 -9.45
CA LEU A 1091 -22.30 -12.60 -9.22
C LEU A 1091 -20.86 -12.10 -9.19
N LEU A 1092 -20.54 -10.98 -9.82
CA LEU A 1092 -19.17 -10.46 -9.84
C LEU A 1092 -18.75 -9.97 -8.44
N GLY A 1093 -17.74 -10.61 -7.86
CA GLY A 1093 -17.01 -10.16 -6.68
C GLY A 1093 -15.75 -9.38 -7.08
N PRO A 1094 -14.95 -8.91 -6.10
CA PRO A 1094 -13.73 -8.13 -6.38
C PRO A 1094 -12.63 -8.92 -7.08
N LEU A 1095 -12.49 -10.22 -6.77
CA LEU A 1095 -11.51 -11.13 -7.38
C LEU A 1095 -12.18 -12.30 -8.09
N GLY A 1096 -13.23 -12.89 -7.52
CA GLY A 1096 -13.89 -14.05 -8.09
C GLY A 1096 -15.33 -13.81 -8.50
N MET A 1097 -15.93 -14.82 -9.11
CA MET A 1097 -17.37 -14.93 -9.33
C MET A 1097 -18.00 -15.69 -8.17
N ARG A 1098 -19.03 -15.11 -7.54
CA ARG A 1098 -19.86 -15.81 -6.54
C ARG A 1098 -20.44 -17.05 -7.18
N THR A 1099 -20.28 -18.18 -6.50
CA THR A 1099 -20.74 -19.49 -6.99
C THR A 1099 -22.25 -19.67 -6.96
N LEU A 1100 -22.96 -18.82 -6.21
CA LEU A 1100 -24.41 -18.77 -6.12
C LEU A 1100 -24.88 -17.33 -5.92
N ASP A 1101 -26.03 -17.01 -6.47
CA ASP A 1101 -26.77 -15.78 -6.25
C ASP A 1101 -26.97 -15.45 -4.75
N PRO A 1102 -26.58 -14.24 -4.29
CA PRO A 1102 -26.81 -13.80 -2.92
C PRO A 1102 -28.28 -13.79 -2.46
N ALA A 1103 -29.24 -13.76 -3.39
CA ALA A 1103 -30.66 -13.83 -3.07
C ALA A 1103 -31.17 -15.25 -2.82
N ASP A 1104 -30.39 -16.28 -3.13
CA ASP A 1104 -30.76 -17.68 -2.89
C ASP A 1104 -30.68 -18.02 -1.39
N GLN A 1105 -31.61 -18.83 -0.91
CA GLN A 1105 -31.67 -19.26 0.50
C GLN A 1105 -30.46 -20.12 0.91
N GLN A 1106 -29.79 -20.78 -0.05
CA GLN A 1106 -28.59 -21.58 0.18
C GLN A 1106 -27.30 -20.75 0.18
N TYR A 1107 -27.35 -19.45 -0.10
CA TYR A 1107 -26.15 -18.61 -0.16
C TYR A 1107 -25.45 -18.48 1.20
N ARG A 1108 -24.25 -19.06 1.32
CA ARG A 1108 -23.36 -19.04 2.49
C ARG A 1108 -21.93 -18.75 2.02
N PRO A 1109 -21.49 -17.49 1.99
CA PRO A 1109 -20.27 -17.10 1.26
C PRO A 1109 -18.95 -17.24 2.03
N TYR A 1110 -18.97 -17.87 3.20
CA TYR A 1110 -17.81 -18.04 4.06
C TYR A 1110 -17.41 -19.50 4.13
N TYR A 1111 -16.42 -19.90 3.33
CA TYR A 1111 -15.89 -21.24 3.38
C TYR A 1111 -14.94 -21.41 4.57
N ASN A 1112 -15.31 -22.33 5.46
CA ASN A 1112 -14.47 -22.82 6.55
C ASN A 1112 -14.53 -24.34 6.56
N ASN A 1113 -13.49 -24.99 6.07
CA ASN A 1113 -13.42 -26.44 5.97
C ASN A 1113 -13.29 -27.12 7.33
N SER A 1114 -12.73 -26.42 8.32
CA SER A 1114 -12.52 -26.93 9.67
C SER A 1114 -13.76 -26.84 10.57
N GLU A 1115 -14.80 -26.10 10.13
CA GLU A 1115 -16.00 -25.83 10.92
C GLU A 1115 -16.70 -27.13 11.39
N ASP A 1116 -16.84 -27.29 12.71
CA ASP A 1116 -17.50 -28.44 13.34
C ASP A 1116 -18.79 -28.03 14.07
N SER A 1117 -19.64 -27.28 13.36
CA SER A 1117 -20.94 -26.80 13.86
C SER A 1117 -22.06 -27.83 13.61
N GLU A 1118 -23.28 -27.50 14.04
CA GLU A 1118 -24.51 -28.25 13.71
C GLU A 1118 -25.21 -27.70 12.45
N ASP A 1119 -24.66 -26.67 11.79
CA ASP A 1119 -25.26 -26.09 10.59
C ASP A 1119 -25.02 -27.02 9.39
N PHE A 1120 -26.11 -27.57 8.87
CA PHE A 1120 -26.10 -28.45 7.71
C PHE A 1120 -25.42 -27.83 6.48
N GLN A 1121 -25.55 -26.51 6.29
CA GLN A 1121 -25.07 -25.84 5.08
C GLN A 1121 -23.57 -25.51 5.12
N THR A 1122 -23.01 -25.21 6.29
CA THR A 1122 -21.63 -24.71 6.41
C THR A 1122 -20.66 -25.72 7.03
N ALA A 1123 -21.12 -26.59 7.94
CA ALA A 1123 -20.24 -27.51 8.65
C ALA A 1123 -19.40 -28.37 7.69
N LYS A 1124 -18.10 -28.47 8.00
CA LYS A 1124 -17.06 -29.12 7.19
C LYS A 1124 -16.97 -28.55 5.76
N GLY A 1125 -17.28 -27.26 5.62
CA GLY A 1125 -17.15 -26.52 4.39
C GLY A 1125 -18.10 -26.95 3.27
N ARG A 1126 -19.28 -27.53 3.59
CA ARG A 1126 -20.25 -27.98 2.56
C ARG A 1126 -20.67 -26.85 1.60
N ASN A 1127 -20.54 -25.59 2.02
CA ASN A 1127 -20.82 -24.39 1.25
C ASN A 1127 -19.71 -23.96 0.25
N TYR A 1128 -18.70 -24.80 -0.01
CA TYR A 1128 -17.57 -24.50 -0.91
C TYR A 1128 -17.96 -23.86 -2.26
N HIS A 1129 -19.11 -24.26 -2.81
CA HIS A 1129 -19.68 -23.74 -4.06
C HIS A 1129 -21.08 -23.14 -3.87
N GLN A 1130 -21.39 -22.60 -2.69
CA GLN A 1130 -22.70 -22.03 -2.36
C GLN A 1130 -22.60 -20.56 -1.96
N GLY A 1131 -21.67 -19.81 -2.55
CA GLY A 1131 -21.49 -18.40 -2.26
C GLY A 1131 -20.05 -17.89 -2.32
N PRO A 1132 -19.01 -18.69 -1.95
CA PRO A 1132 -17.62 -18.27 -2.12
C PRO A 1132 -17.33 -17.85 -3.55
N GLU A 1133 -16.38 -16.94 -3.69
CA GLU A 1133 -16.03 -16.25 -4.93
C GLU A 1133 -14.84 -16.95 -5.60
N TRP A 1134 -15.09 -17.65 -6.69
CA TRP A 1134 -14.07 -18.42 -7.38
C TRP A 1134 -13.45 -17.63 -8.52
N LEU A 1135 -12.13 -17.72 -8.68
CA LEU A 1135 -11.42 -16.85 -9.64
C LEU A 1135 -11.47 -17.38 -11.07
N TRP A 1136 -11.35 -18.70 -11.29
CA TRP A 1136 -11.31 -19.24 -12.64
C TRP A 1136 -12.58 -18.99 -13.50
N PRO A 1137 -13.82 -18.97 -12.96
CA PRO A 1137 -15.00 -18.62 -13.75
C PRO A 1137 -15.00 -17.15 -14.19
N LEU A 1138 -14.24 -16.27 -13.53
CA LEU A 1138 -14.09 -14.88 -13.95
C LEU A 1138 -13.46 -14.78 -15.34
N GLY A 1139 -12.44 -15.61 -15.64
CA GLY A 1139 -11.82 -15.61 -16.96
C GLY A 1139 -12.84 -15.93 -18.06
N TYR A 1140 -13.65 -16.98 -17.88
CA TYR A 1140 -14.75 -17.30 -18.79
C TYR A 1140 -15.81 -16.20 -18.85
N TYR A 1141 -16.19 -15.60 -17.72
CA TYR A 1141 -17.12 -14.47 -17.68
C TYR A 1141 -16.64 -13.30 -18.53
N LEU A 1142 -15.38 -12.88 -18.35
CA LEU A 1142 -14.81 -11.74 -19.08
C LEU A 1142 -14.65 -12.03 -20.57
N ARG A 1143 -14.29 -13.26 -20.94
CA ARG A 1143 -14.24 -13.71 -22.34
C ARG A 1143 -15.63 -13.69 -22.98
N ALA A 1144 -16.64 -14.24 -22.32
CA ALA A 1144 -18.03 -14.17 -22.76
C ALA A 1144 -18.52 -12.71 -22.87
N ALA A 1145 -18.24 -11.88 -21.87
CA ALA A 1145 -18.61 -10.47 -21.85
C ALA A 1145 -18.01 -9.68 -23.01
N ARG A 1146 -16.77 -10.00 -23.40
CA ARG A 1146 -16.13 -9.44 -24.58
C ARG A 1146 -16.76 -9.94 -25.88
N HIS A 1147 -17.08 -11.22 -25.98
CA HIS A 1147 -17.66 -11.84 -27.18
C HIS A 1147 -19.06 -11.30 -27.52
N PHE A 1148 -19.90 -11.09 -26.49
CA PHE A 1148 -21.26 -10.59 -26.62
C PHE A 1148 -21.38 -9.05 -26.52
N ASP A 1149 -20.25 -8.33 -26.52
CA ASP A 1149 -20.20 -6.87 -26.40
C ASP A 1149 -21.01 -6.35 -25.19
N ALA A 1150 -20.93 -7.08 -24.07
CA ALA A 1150 -21.65 -6.79 -22.83
C ALA A 1150 -20.87 -5.82 -21.93
N LEU A 1151 -19.54 -5.84 -22.02
CA LEU A 1151 -18.61 -4.95 -21.32
C LEU A 1151 -17.60 -4.35 -22.29
N THR A 1152 -17.16 -3.13 -22.01
CA THR A 1152 -16.04 -2.48 -22.70
C THR A 1152 -14.68 -2.94 -22.16
N GLU A 1153 -13.62 -2.81 -22.95
CA GLU A 1153 -12.25 -3.12 -22.51
C GLU A 1153 -11.82 -2.28 -21.30
N GLN A 1154 -12.29 -1.03 -21.19
CA GLN A 1154 -12.05 -0.18 -20.03
C GLN A 1154 -12.70 -0.74 -18.75
N GLU A 1155 -13.88 -1.35 -18.87
CA GLU A 1155 -14.55 -2.00 -17.74
C GLU A 1155 -13.83 -3.28 -17.33
N ILE A 1156 -13.39 -4.09 -18.30
CA ILE A 1156 -12.55 -5.28 -18.05
C ILE A 1156 -11.27 -4.86 -17.31
N ALA A 1157 -10.58 -3.83 -17.79
CA ALA A 1157 -9.37 -3.31 -17.14
C ALA A 1157 -9.64 -2.85 -15.70
N ARG A 1158 -10.80 -2.22 -15.42
CA ARG A 1158 -11.19 -1.83 -14.04
C ARG A 1158 -11.42 -3.03 -13.14
N ILE A 1159 -12.06 -4.09 -13.64
CA ILE A 1159 -12.27 -5.35 -12.89
C ILE A 1159 -10.92 -6.00 -12.53
N LEU A 1160 -9.97 -6.00 -13.46
CA LEU A 1160 -8.65 -6.62 -13.26
C LEU A 1160 -7.71 -5.81 -12.35
N ARG A 1161 -8.06 -4.60 -11.91
CA ARG A 1161 -7.20 -3.82 -10.98
C ARG A 1161 -6.94 -4.54 -9.67
N LYS A 1162 -7.99 -5.17 -9.10
CA LYS A 1162 -7.86 -5.94 -7.85
C LYS A 1162 -6.96 -7.16 -7.99
N HIS A 1163 -6.98 -7.79 -9.16
CA HIS A 1163 -6.11 -8.92 -9.48
C HIS A 1163 -4.64 -8.51 -9.57
N ARG A 1164 -4.38 -7.36 -10.22
CA ARG A 1164 -3.05 -6.73 -10.27
C ARG A 1164 -2.54 -6.38 -8.87
N GLU A 1165 -3.38 -5.84 -8.01
CA GLU A 1165 -3.03 -5.55 -6.61
C GLU A 1165 -2.73 -6.85 -5.84
N SER A 1166 -3.61 -7.85 -5.94
CA SER A 1166 -3.49 -9.12 -5.22
C SER A 1166 -2.21 -9.88 -5.56
N ILE A 1167 -1.91 -10.09 -6.85
CA ILE A 1167 -0.73 -10.87 -7.26
C ILE A 1167 0.59 -10.18 -6.89
N ASN A 1168 0.61 -8.85 -6.81
CA ASN A 1168 1.79 -8.07 -6.42
C ASN A 1168 2.04 -8.10 -4.90
N GLN A 1169 0.99 -8.19 -4.10
CA GLN A 1169 1.08 -8.13 -2.63
C GLN A 1169 1.17 -9.52 -2.00
N ASP A 1170 0.67 -10.56 -2.68
CA ASP A 1170 0.70 -11.92 -2.15
C ASP A 1170 2.12 -12.51 -2.19
N VAL A 1171 2.55 -13.08 -1.06
CA VAL A 1171 3.86 -13.73 -0.90
C VAL A 1171 4.06 -14.95 -1.81
N TRP A 1172 2.99 -15.55 -2.31
CA TRP A 1172 3.03 -16.63 -3.30
C TRP A 1172 3.18 -16.10 -4.73
N CYS A 1173 2.96 -14.81 -4.96
CA CYS A 1173 3.01 -14.17 -6.28
C CYS A 1173 2.16 -14.93 -7.32
N GLY A 1174 0.95 -15.30 -6.91
CA GLY A 1174 -0.07 -15.92 -7.74
C GLY A 1174 -1.46 -15.46 -7.32
N LEU A 1175 -2.49 -15.99 -7.97
CA LEU A 1175 -3.89 -15.70 -7.65
C LEU A 1175 -4.51 -16.88 -6.90
N PRO A 1176 -5.31 -16.62 -5.84
CA PRO A 1176 -5.90 -17.68 -5.04
C PRO A 1176 -6.92 -18.49 -5.84
N GLU A 1177 -7.29 -19.64 -5.29
CA GLU A 1177 -8.38 -20.45 -5.83
C GLU A 1177 -9.73 -19.74 -5.69
N LEU A 1178 -9.98 -19.22 -4.49
CA LEU A 1178 -11.22 -18.53 -4.14
C LEU A 1178 -11.01 -17.50 -3.03
N THR A 1179 -11.98 -16.60 -2.91
CA THR A 1179 -12.15 -15.72 -1.76
C THR A 1179 -13.48 -16.00 -1.08
N ASN A 1180 -13.57 -15.60 0.18
CA ASN A 1180 -14.86 -15.48 0.85
C ASN A 1180 -15.62 -14.27 0.29
N LYS A 1181 -16.74 -13.93 0.93
CA LYS A 1181 -17.60 -12.82 0.55
C LYS A 1181 -16.81 -11.52 0.26
N ASP A 1182 -17.12 -10.89 -0.87
CA ASP A 1182 -16.63 -9.56 -1.25
C ASP A 1182 -15.10 -9.44 -1.22
N GLY A 1183 -14.39 -10.48 -1.68
CA GLY A 1183 -12.93 -10.52 -1.73
C GLY A 1183 -12.24 -10.78 -0.39
N GLU A 1184 -12.98 -11.14 0.67
CA GLU A 1184 -12.41 -11.44 1.97
C GLU A 1184 -11.47 -12.66 1.91
N TYR A 1185 -10.38 -12.60 2.66
CA TYR A 1185 -9.38 -13.66 2.74
C TYR A 1185 -10.01 -15.01 3.16
N CYS A 1186 -9.72 -16.07 2.41
CA CYS A 1186 -10.07 -17.44 2.79
C CYS A 1186 -8.81 -18.21 3.19
N HIS A 1187 -8.76 -18.64 4.45
CA HIS A 1187 -7.64 -19.43 4.99
C HIS A 1187 -7.47 -20.78 4.30
N ASP A 1188 -8.58 -21.43 3.97
CA ASP A 1188 -8.59 -22.79 3.40
C ASP A 1188 -8.43 -22.78 1.86
N SER A 1189 -8.30 -21.60 1.25
CA SER A 1189 -8.07 -21.47 -0.19
C SER A 1189 -6.61 -21.74 -0.51
N CYS A 1190 -6.36 -22.48 -1.60
CA CYS A 1190 -5.06 -22.44 -2.25
C CYS A 1190 -4.65 -20.99 -2.54
N ARG A 1191 -3.39 -20.65 -2.28
CA ARG A 1191 -2.87 -19.28 -2.35
C ARG A 1191 -2.48 -18.88 -3.76
N THR A 1192 -2.02 -19.85 -4.53
CA THR A 1192 -1.80 -19.74 -5.98
C THR A 1192 -2.44 -20.96 -6.63
N GLN A 1193 -3.28 -20.74 -7.63
CA GLN A 1193 -4.06 -21.80 -8.24
C GLN A 1193 -3.97 -21.75 -9.77
N ALA A 1194 -3.79 -22.90 -10.40
CA ALA A 1194 -3.46 -23.01 -11.81
C ALA A 1194 -4.54 -22.38 -12.71
N TRP A 1195 -5.80 -22.76 -12.53
CA TRP A 1195 -6.90 -22.28 -13.38
C TRP A 1195 -7.23 -20.79 -13.18
N SER A 1196 -6.91 -20.22 -12.02
CA SER A 1196 -7.19 -18.81 -11.72
C SER A 1196 -6.32 -17.92 -12.59
N SER A 1197 -5.02 -18.25 -12.71
CA SER A 1197 -4.13 -17.56 -13.63
C SER A 1197 -4.37 -17.96 -15.09
N ALA A 1198 -4.65 -19.25 -15.36
CA ALA A 1198 -4.85 -19.75 -16.72
C ALA A 1198 -5.99 -19.05 -17.47
N THR A 1199 -7.15 -18.96 -16.83
CA THR A 1199 -8.36 -18.41 -17.47
C THR A 1199 -8.30 -16.89 -17.67
N LEU A 1200 -7.46 -16.17 -16.90
CA LEU A 1200 -7.14 -14.76 -17.18
C LEU A 1200 -6.12 -14.61 -18.30
N LEU A 1201 -5.12 -15.51 -18.41
CA LEU A 1201 -4.25 -15.54 -19.59
C LEU A 1201 -5.04 -15.85 -20.86
N ASP A 1202 -6.05 -16.72 -20.77
CA ASP A 1202 -6.96 -17.00 -21.86
C ASP A 1202 -7.67 -15.75 -22.38
N LEU A 1203 -8.11 -14.86 -21.47
CA LEU A 1203 -8.69 -13.58 -21.81
C LEU A 1203 -7.69 -12.66 -22.53
N PHE A 1204 -6.46 -12.55 -22.01
CA PHE A 1204 -5.44 -11.71 -22.63
C PHE A 1204 -5.03 -12.20 -24.02
N TYR A 1205 -4.92 -13.52 -24.19
CA TYR A 1205 -4.69 -14.12 -25.50
C TYR A 1205 -5.80 -13.72 -26.48
N ASP A 1206 -7.07 -13.85 -26.09
CA ASP A 1206 -8.20 -13.48 -26.94
C ASP A 1206 -8.22 -11.99 -27.30
N LEU A 1207 -7.86 -11.11 -26.36
CA LEU A 1207 -7.87 -9.66 -26.56
C LEU A 1207 -6.70 -9.15 -27.42
N ILE A 1208 -5.52 -9.78 -27.33
CA ILE A 1208 -4.29 -9.28 -27.94
C ILE A 1208 -3.93 -10.03 -29.22
N GLU A 1209 -3.98 -11.36 -29.19
CA GLU A 1209 -3.61 -12.22 -30.32
C GLU A 1209 -4.85 -12.75 -31.08
N GLY A 1210 -5.98 -12.92 -30.39
CA GLY A 1210 -7.21 -13.49 -30.94
C GLY A 1210 -7.96 -12.61 -31.96
N THR A 1211 -7.57 -11.34 -32.15
CA THR A 1211 -8.19 -10.43 -33.12
C THR A 1211 -7.73 -10.61 -34.57
N GLU A 1212 -6.71 -11.43 -34.84
CA GLU A 1212 -6.20 -11.64 -36.21
C GLU A 1212 -6.86 -12.80 -36.98
N GLY A 1213 -7.88 -13.49 -36.43
CA GLY A 1213 -8.37 -14.71 -37.09
C GLY A 1213 -9.76 -15.25 -36.72
N HIS A 1214 -10.75 -14.40 -36.45
CA HIS A 1214 -12.16 -14.81 -36.34
C HIS A 1214 -13.04 -14.22 -37.45
#